data_AF-A0A1Y1HZV9-F1
#
_entry.id   AF-A0A1Y1HZV9-F1
#
_cell.length_a   1.000
_cell.length_b   1.000
_cell.length_c   1.000
_cell.angle_alpha   90.00
_cell.angle_beta   90.00
_cell.angle_gamma   90.00
#
_symmetry.space_group_name_H-M   'P 1'
#
loop_
_entity.id
_entity.type
_entity.pdbx_description
1 polymer ?
#
loop_
_entity_poly.entity_id
_entity_poly.type
_entity_poly.pdbx_seq_one_letter_code
_entity_poly.pdbx_strand_id
1 'polypeptide(L)'
;MATSQDPAVPFQFCPWDGVPYVANLPFCSQCKAPRLAADRTEKYRPPWQKVLYLKQPYEDNYTDASFLSSMITNANFVKRDYWTVVRDSTVISQQICTVAVVSAVSALTLLGALSATALLAVDAASLLLGYVAFLLKDPRHWRRETVTRNAFNCALFVSGVYILSPVLQTLTRSISSDTIWALSIGLLLLHLFFHDYSYSSTYSTKFSGSISINAAIFASVLVSSRLPSHMQVFALVLFSVEFFVLFPVLRHHVKKYSQKRHVTLSLSMVSLTTGLLLPLSPLLTALFLALILSVTFICPYWLIKIEKYKYEIHGPWDEAMPGQATGRPRCSRGLEDSERSLNRCRLVVRLLACSNKSVSSLKNLFGGQSFCSGSCAAGFNPCYNVDGSQLTCCTSTCLNCDLSTGNPPGTTPAPTTTPASTVAPTPGPTTTPAPTANGCLSGGRCTGSCATGFNPCYNADGSQLTCCTSACDICNLATGDAPGVSQSPTATTTASPTPTPTATASATPTPTPTPTKVSAPAPAPGADGCVVGGVCSGTCSAPLNPCFNAAGTQLTCCVSSCDQCTLGAAPGNDVTFTVLHNNDIHGRVQASDRSFIECNAARQTGTGDCYGGYAKMATVIDQERAKDLPVLVVNAGDEFTGTLWSLTYLGKESSTFLNLLGFDVMTFGNHEFDKGPQVLADYISQLNFPIVGTNTVPNPTSPIYNKFPKSTILSLKNKMGQEIAKIGVCGWVTPDTKFTSSPGPDINFAEVIPSVTACVADLKNQGVKIVIGLGHGGIDDDLVVAKSVPGLSLVVGGHSHTFLYSGTPPKLNVALNLSDTTPFPYPINVQNDFGPIVPYVQAFWGGRYMGRFTITFDAVGRFKNFATTQPILLGGSISENNVPEKPSVADLIQSLSGPVDALNAQNVGSSSVALNGRPYLQDPVTGPGSGEINLGDLITDAMVWKVAQNPAFEQEFGANVIAVTNTGGIRVNLPAGQLTRGQILTVLPFGNVVTIIQMTGAVLRSAIEFSVGLWNPTYAGNQFLQVSGIKFSFDPTKPAGSRLLELVAFNPVANCFTPVDDAATYNVISNDFTAAGGDGFAQFGSSKKLLATGPVLADVLAEYVQTFSPINITTGMRINVITASNPFVSQKTCARKMRRFLFQAN
;
A
#
# COMPACT_ATOMS: atom_id res chain seq x y z
N MET A 1 -5.58 28.17 40.42
CA MET A 1 -5.24 29.59 40.62
C MET A 1 -4.13 29.94 39.63
N ALA A 2 -4.10 31.11 39.00
CA ALA A 2 -5.15 32.15 38.97
C ALA A 2 -6.35 31.70 38.07
N THR A 3 -7.58 32.24 38.03
CA THR A 3 -8.28 33.44 38.52
C THR A 3 -8.06 34.76 37.75
N SER A 4 -9.17 35.41 37.39
CA SER A 4 -9.34 36.82 36.99
C SER A 4 -8.33 37.41 35.99
N GLN A 5 -8.78 37.63 34.75
CA GLN A 5 -8.35 38.82 34.01
C GLN A 5 -8.97 40.04 34.70
N ASP A 6 -8.13 40.93 35.20
CA ASP A 6 -8.50 42.27 35.68
C ASP A 6 -7.68 43.28 34.84
N PRO A 7 -8.27 44.36 34.29
CA PRO A 7 -7.61 45.16 33.27
C PRO A 7 -6.57 46.14 33.85
N ALA A 8 -5.56 46.45 33.03
CA ALA A 8 -4.46 47.39 33.31
C ALA A 8 -3.41 46.95 34.35
N VAL A 9 -2.56 45.98 33.97
CA VAL A 9 -1.24 45.79 34.60
C VAL A 9 -0.22 46.71 33.91
N PRO A 10 0.43 47.66 34.61
CA PRO A 10 1.49 48.49 34.00
C PRO A 10 2.74 47.64 33.76
N PHE A 11 3.44 47.92 32.65
CA PHE A 11 4.59 47.17 32.13
C PHE A 11 5.37 46.41 33.20
N GLN A 12 5.36 45.07 33.12
CA GLN A 12 6.06 44.21 34.08
C GLN A 12 7.57 44.23 33.90
N PHE A 13 8.07 44.64 32.72
CA PHE A 13 9.49 44.69 32.36
C PHE A 13 9.87 46.10 31.91
N CYS A 14 11.10 46.52 32.20
CA CYS A 14 11.59 47.83 31.77
C CYS A 14 11.96 47.81 30.27
N PRO A 15 11.46 48.74 29.45
CA PRO A 15 11.69 48.73 28.00
C PRO A 15 13.14 49.06 27.59
N TRP A 16 13.99 49.48 28.52
CA TRP A 16 15.39 49.87 28.25
C TRP A 16 16.40 48.74 28.48
N ASP A 17 16.11 47.79 29.39
CA ASP A 17 17.03 46.71 29.79
C ASP A 17 16.37 45.32 29.86
N GLY A 18 15.05 45.23 29.65
CA GLY A 18 14.28 43.98 29.71
C GLY A 18 14.11 43.39 31.12
N VAL A 19 14.58 44.07 32.17
CA VAL A 19 14.54 43.54 33.54
C VAL A 19 13.13 43.71 34.12
N PRO A 20 12.56 42.70 34.81
CA PRO A 20 11.26 42.84 35.47
C PRO A 20 11.30 43.92 36.56
N TYR A 21 10.33 44.83 36.53
CA TYR A 21 10.11 45.80 37.62
C TYR A 21 9.73 45.04 38.90
N VAL A 22 10.57 45.14 39.93
CA VAL A 22 10.25 44.64 41.27
C VAL A 22 8.95 45.31 41.74
N ALA A 23 7.97 44.51 42.18
CA ALA A 23 6.57 44.93 42.31
C ALA A 23 6.35 46.28 43.03
N ASN A 24 7.17 46.56 44.05
CA ASN A 24 7.05 47.72 44.93
C ASN A 24 8.01 48.90 44.59
N LEU A 25 8.73 48.86 43.47
CA LEU A 25 9.62 49.96 43.05
C LEU A 25 9.01 50.79 41.91
N PRO A 26 9.03 52.15 41.99
CA PRO A 26 8.53 53.03 40.94
C PRO A 26 9.57 53.30 39.82
N PHE A 27 10.70 52.60 39.83
CA PHE A 27 11.78 52.70 38.84
C PHE A 27 12.47 51.35 38.65
N CYS A 28 13.16 51.14 37.52
CA CYS A 28 13.92 49.92 37.29
C CYS A 28 15.08 49.80 38.29
N SER A 29 15.33 48.59 38.78
CA SER A 29 16.44 48.32 39.70
C SER A 29 17.81 48.54 39.04
N GLN A 30 17.93 48.27 37.73
CA GLN A 30 19.16 48.45 36.96
C GLN A 30 19.26 49.85 36.33
N CYS A 31 18.62 50.12 35.18
CA CYS A 31 18.77 51.40 34.46
C CYS A 31 18.15 52.65 35.15
N LYS A 32 17.48 52.49 36.30
CA LYS A 32 16.76 53.55 37.04
C LYS A 32 15.63 54.27 36.29
N ALA A 33 15.27 53.84 35.08
CA ALA A 33 14.15 54.43 34.34
C ALA A 33 12.83 54.32 35.13
N PRO A 34 12.02 55.39 35.20
CA PRO A 34 10.77 55.40 35.94
C PRO A 34 9.74 54.45 35.32
N ARG A 35 8.91 53.84 36.17
CA ARG A 35 7.88 52.88 35.77
C ARG A 35 6.67 53.62 35.20
N LEU A 36 6.60 53.71 33.88
CA LEU A 36 5.53 54.40 33.16
C LEU A 36 4.15 53.85 33.54
N ALA A 37 3.26 54.74 33.96
CA ALA A 37 1.85 54.43 34.13
C ALA A 37 1.15 54.37 32.76
N ALA A 38 0.19 53.46 32.60
CA ALA A 38 -0.61 53.40 31.38
C ALA A 38 -1.53 54.62 31.27
N ASP A 39 -1.45 55.32 30.14
CA ASP A 39 -2.37 56.40 29.79
C ASP A 39 -3.81 55.85 29.66
N ARG A 40 -4.77 56.52 30.28
CA ARG A 40 -6.18 56.07 30.36
C ARG A 40 -7.08 56.70 29.30
N THR A 41 -6.51 57.12 28.17
CA THR A 41 -7.25 57.83 27.09
C THR A 41 -7.50 57.02 25.82
N GLU A 42 -6.87 55.85 25.63
CA GLU A 42 -7.19 55.00 24.47
C GLU A 42 -8.60 54.40 24.56
N LYS A 43 -9.41 54.69 23.53
CA LYS A 43 -10.71 54.04 23.32
C LYS A 43 -10.50 52.55 23.03
N TYR A 44 -11.38 51.72 23.60
CA TYR A 44 -11.34 50.26 23.52
C TYR A 44 -11.25 49.74 22.07
N ARG A 45 -10.04 49.38 21.62
CA ARG A 45 -9.82 48.63 20.38
C ARG A 45 -10.08 47.13 20.63
N PRO A 46 -10.68 46.38 19.70
CA PRO A 46 -10.77 44.93 19.82
C PRO A 46 -9.34 44.35 19.79
N PRO A 47 -9.00 43.37 20.66
CA PRO A 47 -7.63 42.90 20.81
C PRO A 47 -7.07 42.28 19.53
N TRP A 48 -5.79 42.58 19.25
CA TRP A 48 -5.05 42.09 18.09
C TRP A 48 -5.02 40.56 18.02
N GLN A 49 -5.10 40.02 16.81
CA GLN A 49 -5.12 38.59 16.53
C GLN A 49 -4.04 38.23 15.50
N LYS A 50 -3.24 37.20 15.79
CA LYS A 50 -2.23 36.63 14.88
C LYS A 50 -2.89 35.81 13.75
N VAL A 51 -3.65 36.49 12.90
CA VAL A 51 -4.36 35.92 11.74
C VAL A 51 -3.89 36.61 10.48
N LEU A 52 -3.15 35.88 9.64
CA LEU A 52 -2.61 36.41 8.39
C LEU A 52 -3.76 36.83 7.45
N TYR A 53 -3.60 37.97 6.77
CA TYR A 53 -4.60 38.61 5.89
C TYR A 53 -5.90 39.12 6.55
N LEU A 54 -6.07 39.00 7.88
CA LEU A 54 -7.17 39.66 8.58
C LEU A 54 -6.83 41.14 8.81
N LYS A 55 -7.48 42.04 8.07
CA LYS A 55 -7.31 43.49 8.20
C LYS A 55 -7.88 43.99 9.55
N GLN A 56 -7.04 44.58 10.37
CA GLN A 56 -7.31 44.91 11.78
C GLN A 56 -7.06 46.41 12.09
N PRO A 57 -7.54 46.97 13.23
CA PRO A 57 -7.37 48.37 13.60
C PRO A 57 -5.98 48.68 14.22
N TYR A 58 -4.95 48.06 13.66
CA TYR A 58 -3.55 48.07 14.09
C TYR A 58 -2.66 48.17 12.85
N GLU A 59 -1.48 48.76 13.00
CA GLU A 59 -0.49 48.84 11.91
C GLU A 59 0.14 47.46 11.63
N ASP A 60 0.63 47.22 10.41
CA ASP A 60 1.15 45.90 10.00
C ASP A 60 2.43 45.46 10.77
N ASN A 61 3.06 46.41 11.48
CA ASN A 61 4.21 46.22 12.38
C ASN A 61 3.82 46.22 13.87
N TYR A 62 2.52 46.26 14.20
CA TYR A 62 2.05 46.32 15.58
C TYR A 62 2.45 45.08 16.37
N THR A 63 3.01 45.30 17.57
CA THR A 63 3.37 44.26 18.53
C THR A 63 2.65 44.54 19.84
N ASP A 64 1.98 43.51 20.39
CA ASP A 64 1.23 43.65 21.63
C ASP A 64 2.13 43.55 22.86
N ALA A 65 1.62 43.93 24.04
CA ALA A 65 2.42 43.97 25.28
C ALA A 65 2.94 42.60 25.76
N SER A 66 2.41 41.48 25.24
CA SER A 66 2.89 40.12 25.52
C SER A 66 3.96 39.62 24.54
N PHE A 67 4.34 40.44 23.54
CA PHE A 67 5.30 40.06 22.49
C PHE A 67 6.62 39.54 23.06
N LEU A 68 7.22 40.27 24.00
CA LEU A 68 8.48 39.89 24.65
C LEU A 68 8.35 38.65 25.55
N SER A 69 7.21 38.49 26.23
CA SER A 69 6.93 37.30 27.06
C SER A 69 6.58 36.04 26.25
N SER A 70 6.31 36.20 24.95
CA SER A 70 5.99 35.10 24.03
C SER A 70 7.21 34.58 23.26
N MET A 71 8.41 35.11 23.53
CA MET A 71 9.66 34.57 22.97
C MET A 71 10.06 33.28 23.69
N ILE A 72 10.25 32.20 22.93
CA ILE A 72 10.66 30.88 23.44
C ILE A 72 11.91 30.42 22.69
N THR A 73 13.06 30.43 23.36
CA THR A 73 14.26 29.81 22.80
C THR A 73 14.16 28.28 22.83
N ASN A 74 14.42 27.63 21.69
CA ASN A 74 14.60 26.19 21.54
C ASN A 74 13.40 25.30 21.93
N ALA A 75 12.19 25.70 21.54
CA ALA A 75 10.94 24.98 21.82
C ALA A 75 10.92 23.49 21.36
N ASN A 76 11.78 23.11 20.42
CA ASN A 76 11.92 21.75 19.88
C ASN A 76 13.20 21.01 20.33
N PHE A 77 13.83 21.39 21.45
CA PHE A 77 15.07 20.76 21.93
C PHE A 77 14.89 19.28 22.30
N VAL A 78 15.45 18.38 21.48
CA VAL A 78 15.50 16.93 21.73
C VAL A 78 16.91 16.55 22.18
N LYS A 79 17.11 16.38 23.49
CA LYS A 79 18.39 15.97 24.08
C LYS A 79 18.81 14.58 23.59
N ARG A 80 19.68 14.52 22.56
CA ARG A 80 20.25 13.27 22.06
C ARG A 80 21.16 12.63 23.12
N ASP A 81 21.10 11.31 23.26
CA ASP A 81 22.12 10.55 23.99
C ASP A 81 23.39 10.45 23.13
N TYR A 82 24.53 10.69 23.78
CA TYR A 82 25.86 10.60 23.20
C TYR A 82 26.16 9.20 22.67
N TRP A 83 25.88 8.14 23.45
CA TRP A 83 26.21 6.77 23.04
C TRP A 83 25.36 6.26 21.87
N THR A 84 24.17 6.83 21.67
CA THR A 84 23.30 6.59 20.51
C THR A 84 23.88 7.26 19.26
N VAL A 85 24.22 8.55 19.33
CA VAL A 85 24.86 9.25 18.20
C VAL A 85 26.23 8.63 17.85
N VAL A 86 27.03 8.22 18.85
CA VAL A 86 28.28 7.45 18.65
C VAL A 86 28.01 6.12 17.94
N ARG A 87 26.99 5.35 18.35
CA ARG A 87 26.62 4.07 17.71
C ARG A 87 26.22 4.24 16.25
N ASP A 88 25.44 5.27 15.91
CA ASP A 88 25.00 5.52 14.54
C ASP A 88 26.08 6.18 13.66
N SER A 89 26.96 7.00 14.24
CA SER A 89 28.15 7.52 13.53
C SER A 89 29.11 6.41 13.06
N THR A 90 29.02 5.21 13.63
CA THR A 90 29.81 4.06 13.14
C THR A 90 29.44 3.63 11.72
N VAL A 91 28.25 4.00 11.20
CA VAL A 91 27.90 3.81 9.77
C VAL A 91 28.79 4.67 8.87
N ILE A 92 29.07 5.92 9.27
CA ILE A 92 29.99 6.82 8.56
C ILE A 92 31.42 6.29 8.66
N SER A 93 31.81 5.83 9.85
CA SER A 93 33.15 5.27 10.09
C SER A 93 33.38 4.00 9.27
N GLN A 94 32.37 3.12 9.10
CA GLN A 94 32.43 1.99 8.18
C GLN A 94 32.62 2.44 6.73
N GLN A 95 31.92 3.49 6.27
CA GLN A 95 32.07 4.03 4.91
C GLN A 95 33.48 4.59 4.65
N ILE A 96 34.04 5.32 5.62
CA ILE A 96 35.43 5.81 5.57
C ILE A 96 36.40 4.62 5.51
N CYS A 97 36.17 3.57 6.31
CA CYS A 97 36.97 2.34 6.24
C CYS A 97 36.86 1.64 4.87
N THR A 98 35.68 1.57 4.25
CA THR A 98 35.52 1.00 2.89
C THR A 98 36.43 1.71 1.89
N VAL A 99 36.40 3.04 1.83
CA VAL A 99 37.25 3.83 0.93
C VAL A 99 38.74 3.65 1.25
N ALA A 100 39.10 3.68 2.53
CA ALA A 100 40.49 3.55 2.96
C ALA A 100 41.06 2.14 2.69
N VAL A 101 40.27 1.07 2.85
CA VAL A 101 40.66 -0.31 2.52
C VAL A 101 40.91 -0.46 1.02
N VAL A 102 39.99 -0.02 0.15
CA VAL A 102 40.20 -0.10 -1.31
C VAL A 102 41.40 0.74 -1.75
N SER A 103 41.59 1.93 -1.16
CA SER A 103 42.76 2.78 -1.43
C SER A 103 44.08 2.13 -0.98
N ALA A 104 44.11 1.49 0.19
CA ALA A 104 45.29 0.81 0.70
C ALA A 104 45.64 -0.45 -0.11
N VAL A 105 44.64 -1.26 -0.47
CA VAL A 105 44.80 -2.43 -1.34
C VAL A 105 45.29 -2.01 -2.73
N SER A 106 44.77 -0.90 -3.28
CA SER A 106 45.28 -0.30 -4.52
C SER A 106 46.77 0.04 -4.42
N ALA A 107 47.16 0.74 -3.35
CA ALA A 107 48.54 1.17 -3.13
C ALA A 107 49.50 -0.02 -2.91
N LEU A 108 49.11 -1.02 -2.11
CA LEU A 108 49.90 -2.25 -1.89
C LEU A 108 50.07 -3.05 -3.20
N THR A 109 49.06 -3.07 -4.07
CA THR A 109 49.13 -3.74 -5.38
C THR A 109 50.04 -2.96 -6.36
N LEU A 110 50.00 -1.63 -6.36
CA LEU A 110 50.87 -0.77 -7.16
C LEU A 110 52.35 -0.84 -6.71
N LEU A 111 52.61 -0.96 -5.41
CA LEU A 111 53.94 -1.17 -4.84
C LEU A 111 54.46 -2.61 -5.03
N GLY A 112 53.67 -3.51 -5.60
CA GLY A 112 54.01 -4.94 -5.77
C GLY A 112 54.02 -5.75 -4.46
N ALA A 113 53.66 -5.14 -3.33
CA ALA A 113 53.57 -5.79 -2.03
C ALA A 113 52.38 -6.77 -1.94
N LEU A 114 51.35 -6.57 -2.77
CA LEU A 114 50.24 -7.50 -2.95
C LEU A 114 50.22 -8.02 -4.40
N SER A 115 50.28 -9.34 -4.57
CA SER A 115 50.21 -9.98 -5.89
C SER A 115 48.76 -10.16 -6.35
N ALA A 116 48.53 -10.20 -7.67
CA ALA A 116 47.19 -10.43 -8.22
C ALA A 116 46.58 -11.76 -7.72
N THR A 117 47.39 -12.82 -7.61
CA THR A 117 46.94 -14.12 -7.09
C THR A 117 46.52 -14.06 -5.63
N ALA A 118 47.20 -13.26 -4.80
CA ALA A 118 46.81 -13.05 -3.40
C ALA A 118 45.52 -12.24 -3.28
N LEU A 119 45.34 -11.20 -4.11
CA LEU A 119 44.11 -10.40 -4.13
C LEU A 119 42.91 -11.22 -4.62
N LEU A 120 43.05 -11.99 -5.71
CA LEU A 120 41.99 -12.89 -6.20
C LEU A 120 41.60 -13.99 -5.21
N ALA A 121 42.52 -14.43 -4.35
CA ALA A 121 42.22 -15.34 -3.25
C ALA A 121 41.42 -14.66 -2.12
N VAL A 122 41.66 -13.36 -1.88
CA VAL A 122 40.85 -12.54 -0.96
C VAL A 122 39.46 -12.29 -1.54
N ASP A 123 39.34 -11.93 -2.82
CA ASP A 123 38.06 -11.77 -3.52
C ASP A 123 37.22 -13.05 -3.43
N ALA A 124 37.78 -14.19 -3.85
CA ALA A 124 37.08 -15.48 -3.82
C ALA A 124 36.63 -15.89 -2.40
N ALA A 125 37.43 -15.59 -1.37
CA ALA A 125 37.06 -15.84 0.02
C ALA A 125 35.98 -14.87 0.53
N SER A 126 36.07 -13.59 0.19
CA SER A 126 35.11 -12.55 0.58
C SER A 126 33.75 -12.77 -0.07
N LEU A 127 33.70 -13.04 -1.38
CA LEU A 127 32.50 -13.43 -2.11
C LEU A 127 31.87 -14.70 -1.53
N LEU A 128 32.66 -15.73 -1.22
CA LEU A 128 32.15 -16.98 -0.63
C LEU A 128 31.56 -16.76 0.77
N LEU A 129 32.25 -16.01 1.65
CA LEU A 129 31.77 -15.69 3.00
C LEU A 129 30.50 -14.82 2.94
N GLY A 130 30.47 -13.82 2.05
CA GLY A 130 29.29 -12.99 1.81
C GLY A 130 28.10 -13.80 1.28
N TYR A 131 28.35 -14.75 0.38
CA TYR A 131 27.31 -15.62 -0.17
C TYR A 131 26.78 -16.63 0.84
N VAL A 132 27.64 -17.24 1.67
CA VAL A 132 27.21 -18.10 2.79
C VAL A 132 26.38 -17.31 3.80
N ALA A 133 26.80 -16.08 4.15
CA ALA A 133 26.02 -15.20 5.02
C ALA A 133 24.65 -14.79 4.41
N PHE A 134 24.57 -14.66 3.08
CA PHE A 134 23.32 -14.44 2.36
C PHE A 134 22.41 -15.69 2.37
N LEU A 135 22.96 -16.89 2.14
CA LEU A 135 22.19 -18.15 2.19
C LEU A 135 21.59 -18.40 3.58
N LEU A 136 22.40 -18.22 4.64
CA LEU A 136 22.00 -18.41 6.06
C LEU A 136 20.81 -17.53 6.51
N LYS A 137 20.38 -16.56 5.71
CA LYS A 137 19.25 -15.66 5.98
C LYS A 137 17.88 -16.30 5.73
N ASP A 138 17.75 -17.20 4.75
CA ASP A 138 16.47 -17.81 4.35
C ASP A 138 16.72 -19.12 3.58
N PRO A 139 16.29 -20.29 4.11
CA PRO A 139 16.48 -21.61 3.49
C PRO A 139 15.99 -21.74 2.04
N ARG A 140 15.08 -20.88 1.57
CA ARG A 140 14.60 -20.91 0.17
C ARG A 140 15.71 -20.61 -0.85
N HIS A 141 16.82 -19.99 -0.43
CA HIS A 141 17.97 -19.74 -1.30
C HIS A 141 18.90 -20.95 -1.48
N TRP A 142 18.77 -22.00 -0.65
CA TRP A 142 19.53 -23.25 -0.80
C TRP A 142 19.08 -24.12 -1.99
N ARG A 143 17.99 -23.75 -2.67
CA ARG A 143 17.53 -24.42 -3.90
C ARG A 143 18.66 -24.44 -4.93
N ARG A 144 18.95 -25.62 -5.48
CA ARG A 144 20.03 -25.85 -6.46
C ARG A 144 20.01 -24.85 -7.62
N GLU A 145 18.82 -24.53 -8.12
CA GLU A 145 18.56 -23.53 -9.19
C GLU A 145 19.01 -22.11 -8.83
N THR A 146 18.76 -21.67 -7.60
CA THR A 146 19.21 -20.35 -7.11
C THR A 146 20.72 -20.32 -6.96
N VAL A 147 21.33 -21.43 -6.52
CA VAL A 147 22.79 -21.56 -6.39
C VAL A 147 23.47 -21.57 -7.76
N THR A 148 22.99 -22.39 -8.71
CA THR A 148 23.56 -22.44 -10.07
C THR A 148 23.38 -21.14 -10.83
N ARG A 149 22.21 -20.48 -10.73
CA ARG A 149 21.98 -19.17 -11.34
C ARG A 149 22.90 -18.10 -10.77
N ASN A 150 23.05 -18.04 -9.45
CA ASN A 150 23.92 -17.03 -8.84
C ASN A 150 25.39 -17.28 -9.21
N ALA A 151 25.83 -18.54 -9.24
CA ALA A 151 27.16 -18.92 -9.72
C ALA A 151 27.38 -18.55 -11.19
N PHE A 152 26.38 -18.75 -12.07
CA PHE A 152 26.43 -18.36 -13.47
C PHE A 152 26.52 -16.83 -13.65
N ASN A 153 25.71 -16.06 -12.91
CA ASN A 153 25.76 -14.60 -12.96
C ASN A 153 27.11 -14.05 -12.45
N CYS A 154 27.67 -14.64 -11.39
CA CYS A 154 29.02 -14.31 -10.92
C CYS A 154 30.08 -14.67 -11.98
N ALA A 155 29.99 -15.85 -12.59
CA ALA A 155 30.91 -16.27 -13.65
C ALA A 155 30.86 -15.35 -14.88
N LEU A 156 29.68 -14.90 -15.30
CA LEU A 156 29.53 -13.90 -16.38
C LEU A 156 30.17 -12.57 -16.00
N PHE A 157 29.90 -12.05 -14.79
CA PHE A 157 30.46 -10.78 -14.34
C PHE A 157 31.99 -10.83 -14.26
N VAL A 158 32.54 -11.85 -13.60
CA VAL A 158 33.98 -12.07 -13.45
C VAL A 158 34.65 -12.24 -14.82
N SER A 159 34.04 -12.99 -15.75
CA SER A 159 34.54 -13.13 -17.12
C SER A 159 34.51 -11.81 -17.88
N GLY A 160 33.47 -10.99 -17.70
CA GLY A 160 33.35 -9.65 -18.30
C GLY A 160 34.47 -8.71 -17.83
N VAL A 161 34.71 -8.61 -16.53
CA VAL A 161 35.80 -7.79 -15.97
C VAL A 161 37.17 -8.33 -16.41
N TYR A 162 37.35 -9.64 -16.48
CA TYR A 162 38.57 -10.27 -16.99
C TYR A 162 38.83 -9.87 -18.46
N ILE A 163 37.84 -10.01 -19.34
CA ILE A 163 37.93 -9.67 -20.78
C ILE A 163 38.20 -8.17 -20.97
N LEU A 164 37.57 -7.30 -20.17
CA LEU A 164 37.77 -5.85 -20.23
C LEU A 164 39.11 -5.40 -19.61
N SER A 165 39.75 -6.21 -18.77
CA SER A 165 40.94 -5.79 -18.01
C SER A 165 42.11 -5.20 -18.83
N PRO A 166 42.43 -5.64 -20.07
CA PRO A 166 43.47 -5.01 -20.88
C PRO A 166 43.04 -3.64 -21.44
N VAL A 167 41.74 -3.45 -21.69
CA VAL A 167 41.17 -2.16 -22.11
C VAL A 167 41.19 -1.19 -20.93
N LEU A 168 40.75 -1.64 -19.75
CA LEU A 168 40.82 -0.86 -18.51
C LEU A 168 42.26 -0.50 -18.13
N GLN A 169 43.23 -1.38 -18.40
CA GLN A 169 44.67 -1.10 -18.20
C GLN A 169 45.17 0.04 -19.10
N THR A 170 44.69 0.13 -20.35
CA THR A 170 45.19 1.09 -21.35
C THR A 170 44.40 2.39 -21.42
N LEU A 171 43.18 2.41 -20.86
CA LEU A 171 42.19 3.50 -20.89
C LEU A 171 42.74 4.92 -20.70
N THR A 172 43.70 5.09 -19.79
CA THR A 172 44.20 6.40 -19.34
C THR A 172 45.65 6.67 -19.76
N ARG A 173 46.24 5.88 -20.67
CA ARG A 173 47.69 5.89 -20.98
C ARG A 173 48.22 7.26 -21.44
N SER A 174 47.37 8.11 -22.02
CA SER A 174 47.69 9.48 -22.45
C SER A 174 47.59 10.54 -21.34
N ILE A 175 47.11 10.18 -20.15
CA ILE A 175 46.85 11.10 -19.02
C ILE A 175 47.97 10.96 -17.98
N SER A 176 48.44 12.08 -17.44
CA SER A 176 49.44 12.12 -16.37
C SER A 176 48.93 11.45 -15.09
N SER A 177 49.84 10.80 -14.36
CA SER A 177 49.47 10.10 -13.12
C SER A 177 48.90 11.05 -12.07
N ASP A 178 49.40 12.29 -11.97
CA ASP A 178 48.92 13.28 -11.00
C ASP A 178 47.46 13.67 -11.24
N THR A 179 47.06 13.82 -12.50
CA THR A 179 45.64 14.04 -12.88
C THR A 179 44.79 12.82 -12.55
N ILE A 180 45.28 11.60 -12.79
CA ILE A 180 44.57 10.36 -12.43
C ILE A 180 44.39 10.24 -10.92
N TRP A 181 45.41 10.56 -10.12
CA TRP A 181 45.31 10.58 -8.66
C TRP A 181 44.34 11.66 -8.15
N ALA A 182 44.44 12.89 -8.65
CA ALA A 182 43.55 13.99 -8.27
C ALA A 182 42.08 13.69 -8.60
N LEU A 183 41.80 13.16 -9.80
CA LEU A 183 40.44 12.75 -10.20
C LEU A 183 39.92 11.60 -9.31
N SER A 184 40.74 10.57 -9.05
CA SER A 184 40.34 9.43 -8.22
C SER A 184 40.04 9.85 -6.78
N ILE A 185 40.85 10.74 -6.19
CA ILE A 185 40.58 11.32 -4.87
C ILE A 185 39.28 12.13 -4.87
N GLY A 186 39.08 13.00 -5.88
CA GLY A 186 37.86 13.79 -6.02
C GLY A 186 36.60 12.92 -6.15
N LEU A 187 36.68 11.82 -6.90
CA LEU A 187 35.60 10.85 -7.07
C LEU A 187 35.33 10.01 -5.81
N LEU A 188 36.36 9.66 -5.04
CA LEU A 188 36.18 8.99 -3.74
C LEU A 188 35.58 9.94 -2.68
N LEU A 189 35.92 11.23 -2.71
CA LEU A 189 35.24 12.25 -1.90
C LEU A 189 33.79 12.46 -2.33
N LEU A 190 33.52 12.50 -3.63
CA LEU A 190 32.16 12.56 -4.20
C LEU A 190 31.32 11.35 -3.77
N HIS A 191 31.91 10.15 -3.82
CA HIS A 191 31.32 8.92 -3.31
C HIS A 191 30.97 9.04 -1.82
N LEU A 192 31.91 9.47 -0.96
CA LEU A 192 31.67 9.67 0.48
C LEU A 192 30.56 10.69 0.77
N PHE A 193 30.43 11.75 -0.04
CA PHE A 193 29.43 12.79 0.14
C PHE A 193 28.02 12.35 -0.28
N PHE A 194 27.89 11.74 -1.47
CA PHE A 194 26.61 11.29 -2.03
C PHE A 194 26.20 9.87 -1.61
N HIS A 195 26.90 9.25 -0.66
CA HIS A 195 26.59 7.90 -0.20
C HIS A 195 25.26 7.83 0.56
N ASP A 196 24.49 6.76 0.33
CA ASP A 196 23.21 6.51 0.99
C ASP A 196 23.41 6.01 2.44
N TYR A 197 23.66 6.96 3.34
CA TYR A 197 23.72 6.75 4.77
C TYR A 197 22.36 6.38 5.39
N SER A 198 21.24 6.68 4.73
CA SER A 198 19.88 6.37 5.20
C SER A 198 19.57 4.88 5.09
N TYR A 199 19.79 4.28 3.92
CA TYR A 199 19.76 2.83 3.72
C TYR A 199 20.79 2.14 4.62
N SER A 200 22.03 2.66 4.67
CA SER A 200 23.09 2.08 5.49
C SER A 200 22.80 2.15 7.00
N SER A 201 21.98 3.11 7.43
CA SER A 201 21.48 3.24 8.80
C SER A 201 20.18 2.49 9.07
N THR A 202 19.63 1.78 8.07
CA THR A 202 18.35 1.04 8.06
C THR A 202 17.07 1.89 8.11
N TYR A 203 17.16 3.20 7.85
CA TYR A 203 16.00 4.09 7.70
C TYR A 203 15.29 3.95 6.34
N SER A 204 15.96 3.36 5.34
CA SER A 204 15.36 2.99 4.05
C SER A 204 15.54 1.50 3.77
N THR A 205 14.54 0.90 3.09
CA THR A 205 14.60 -0.45 2.51
C THR A 205 15.01 -0.44 1.04
N LYS A 206 14.74 0.64 0.31
CA LYS A 206 15.19 0.91 -1.06
C LYS A 206 16.56 1.60 -1.01
N PHE A 207 17.50 1.18 -1.86
CA PHE A 207 18.87 1.72 -1.91
C PHE A 207 19.02 2.60 -3.17
N SER A 208 19.39 3.88 -2.99
CA SER A 208 19.36 4.88 -4.07
C SER A 208 20.74 5.46 -4.45
N GLY A 209 21.82 4.79 -4.06
CA GLY A 209 23.21 5.29 -4.14
C GLY A 209 23.87 5.38 -5.53
N SER A 210 23.12 5.50 -6.63
CA SER A 210 23.65 5.36 -8.01
C SER A 210 24.81 6.30 -8.35
N ILE A 211 24.71 7.59 -7.99
CA ILE A 211 25.78 8.59 -8.20
C ILE A 211 27.04 8.17 -7.42
N SER A 212 26.86 7.76 -6.15
CA SER A 212 27.94 7.40 -5.25
C SER A 212 28.67 6.13 -5.68
N ILE A 213 27.97 5.09 -6.13
CA ILE A 213 28.59 3.87 -6.66
C ILE A 213 29.34 4.17 -7.97
N ASN A 214 28.72 4.89 -8.89
CA ASN A 214 29.36 5.21 -10.17
C ASN A 214 30.66 6.01 -9.96
N ALA A 215 30.69 6.94 -9.00
CA ALA A 215 31.90 7.66 -8.62
C ALA A 215 32.99 6.72 -8.05
N ALA A 216 32.63 5.81 -7.15
CA ALA A 216 33.58 4.88 -6.53
C ALA A 216 34.18 3.87 -7.52
N ILE A 217 33.33 3.27 -8.37
CA ILE A 217 33.77 2.31 -9.39
C ILE A 217 34.62 3.02 -10.45
N PHE A 218 34.26 4.24 -10.87
CA PHE A 218 35.08 5.00 -11.81
C PHE A 218 36.43 5.40 -11.21
N ALA A 219 36.49 5.86 -9.96
CA ALA A 219 37.76 6.08 -9.24
C ALA A 219 38.62 4.81 -9.19
N SER A 220 38.00 3.66 -8.91
CA SER A 220 38.68 2.37 -8.82
C SER A 220 39.27 1.94 -10.17
N VAL A 221 38.54 2.16 -11.26
CA VAL A 221 39.03 1.93 -12.64
C VAL A 221 40.17 2.88 -12.98
N LEU A 222 40.07 4.18 -12.63
CA LEU A 222 41.14 5.16 -12.86
C LEU A 222 42.43 4.77 -12.14
N VAL A 223 42.38 4.39 -10.85
CA VAL A 223 43.56 3.87 -10.12
C VAL A 223 44.07 2.56 -10.71
N SER A 224 43.17 1.63 -11.05
CA SER A 224 43.55 0.34 -11.64
C SER A 224 44.28 0.51 -12.98
N SER A 225 43.91 1.51 -13.79
CA SER A 225 44.55 1.86 -15.07
C SER A 225 46.00 2.42 -14.96
N ARG A 226 46.62 2.30 -13.79
CA ARG A 226 48.07 2.53 -13.56
C ARG A 226 48.85 1.25 -13.27
N LEU A 227 48.19 0.10 -13.14
CA LEU A 227 48.84 -1.17 -12.79
C LEU A 227 49.60 -1.79 -13.98
N PRO A 228 50.77 -2.42 -13.76
CA PRO A 228 51.61 -2.96 -14.83
C PRO A 228 51.08 -4.29 -15.43
N SER A 229 50.18 -5.00 -14.75
CA SER A 229 49.54 -6.22 -15.27
C SER A 229 48.01 -6.12 -15.29
N HIS A 230 47.40 -6.50 -16.41
CA HIS A 230 45.95 -6.65 -16.55
C HIS A 230 45.35 -7.64 -15.53
N MET A 231 46.12 -8.61 -15.01
CA MET A 231 45.69 -9.47 -13.89
C MET A 231 45.52 -8.69 -12.58
N GLN A 232 46.35 -7.68 -12.32
CA GLN A 232 46.17 -6.80 -11.17
C GLN A 232 44.98 -5.85 -11.38
N VAL A 233 44.76 -5.36 -12.62
CA VAL A 233 43.59 -4.55 -12.99
C VAL A 233 42.29 -5.33 -12.75
N PHE A 234 42.22 -6.56 -13.24
CA PHE A 234 41.10 -7.49 -13.03
C PHE A 234 40.81 -7.69 -11.55
N ALA A 235 41.81 -8.05 -10.75
CA ALA A 235 41.68 -8.28 -9.31
C ALA A 235 41.23 -7.01 -8.56
N LEU A 236 41.87 -5.86 -8.81
CA LEU A 236 41.55 -4.63 -8.09
C LEU A 236 40.16 -4.09 -8.44
N VAL A 237 39.70 -4.23 -9.69
CA VAL A 237 38.33 -3.87 -10.08
C VAL A 237 37.31 -4.82 -9.43
N LEU A 238 37.61 -6.13 -9.34
CA LEU A 238 36.75 -7.10 -8.66
C LEU A 238 36.60 -6.78 -7.16
N PHE A 239 37.72 -6.64 -6.44
CA PHE A 239 37.76 -6.21 -5.04
C PHE A 239 36.95 -4.93 -4.78
N SER A 240 37.09 -3.95 -5.67
CA SER A 240 36.38 -2.66 -5.57
C SER A 240 34.87 -2.81 -5.73
N VAL A 241 34.40 -3.72 -6.58
CA VAL A 241 32.96 -4.02 -6.73
C VAL A 241 32.42 -4.71 -5.49
N GLU A 242 33.16 -5.65 -4.89
CA GLU A 242 32.75 -6.28 -3.63
C GLU A 242 32.60 -5.24 -2.50
N PHE A 243 33.58 -4.34 -2.34
CA PHE A 243 33.60 -3.35 -1.28
C PHE A 243 32.64 -2.15 -1.49
N PHE A 244 32.40 -1.71 -2.73
CA PHE A 244 31.51 -0.58 -3.01
C PHE A 244 30.07 -0.96 -3.37
N VAL A 245 29.79 -2.20 -3.79
CA VAL A 245 28.44 -2.64 -4.20
C VAL A 245 27.86 -3.69 -3.25
N LEU A 246 28.59 -4.77 -2.96
CA LEU A 246 28.05 -5.89 -2.17
C LEU A 246 28.12 -5.63 -0.66
N PHE A 247 29.23 -5.07 -0.17
CA PHE A 247 29.45 -4.80 1.26
C PHE A 247 28.43 -3.81 1.88
N PRO A 248 27.95 -2.74 1.20
CA PRO A 248 26.86 -1.91 1.69
C PRO A 248 25.55 -2.67 1.97
N VAL A 249 25.22 -3.67 1.17
CA VAL A 249 24.04 -4.53 1.37
C VAL A 249 24.25 -5.46 2.57
N LEU A 250 25.44 -6.06 2.69
CA LEU A 250 25.81 -6.91 3.82
C LEU A 250 25.69 -6.15 5.16
N ARG A 251 26.30 -4.97 5.28
CA ARG A 251 26.27 -4.20 6.53
C ARG A 251 24.87 -3.68 6.89
N HIS A 252 24.02 -3.36 5.91
CA HIS A 252 22.62 -2.99 6.13
C HIS A 252 21.88 -4.16 6.80
N HIS A 253 22.04 -5.38 6.29
CA HIS A 253 21.47 -6.58 6.93
C HIS A 253 22.09 -6.88 8.30
N VAL A 254 23.39 -6.68 8.49
CA VAL A 254 24.05 -6.83 9.80
C VAL A 254 23.49 -5.85 10.83
N LYS A 255 23.29 -4.56 10.46
CA LYS A 255 22.67 -3.56 11.34
C LYS A 255 21.22 -3.93 11.65
N LYS A 256 20.42 -4.25 10.63
CA LYS A 256 19.01 -4.65 10.77
C LYS A 256 18.82 -5.89 11.68
N TYR A 257 19.80 -6.80 11.72
CA TYR A 257 19.72 -8.04 12.51
C TYR A 257 20.48 -8.03 13.85
N SER A 258 21.43 -7.12 14.09
CA SER A 258 21.86 -6.74 15.46
C SER A 258 22.82 -5.54 15.46
N GLN A 259 22.47 -4.51 16.22
CA GLN A 259 23.36 -3.38 16.53
C GLN A 259 24.69 -3.83 17.19
N LYS A 260 24.71 -4.94 17.95
CA LYS A 260 25.96 -5.50 18.51
C LYS A 260 26.88 -5.99 17.39
N ARG A 261 26.35 -6.78 16.45
CA ARG A 261 27.10 -7.28 15.28
C ARG A 261 27.59 -6.15 14.39
N HIS A 262 26.79 -5.08 14.23
CA HIS A 262 27.20 -3.87 13.50
C HIS A 262 28.39 -3.17 14.15
N VAL A 263 28.38 -2.94 15.48
CA VAL A 263 29.51 -2.33 16.20
C VAL A 263 30.75 -3.24 16.16
N THR A 264 30.60 -4.56 16.28
CA THR A 264 31.71 -5.51 16.11
C THR A 264 32.31 -5.40 14.70
N LEU A 265 31.49 -5.33 13.65
CA LEU A 265 31.95 -5.14 12.27
C LEU A 265 32.70 -3.81 12.11
N SER A 266 32.23 -2.72 12.71
CA SER A 266 32.93 -1.41 12.71
C SER A 266 34.34 -1.52 13.31
N LEU A 267 34.48 -2.19 14.46
CA LEU A 267 35.78 -2.40 15.11
C LEU A 267 36.72 -3.27 14.26
N SER A 268 36.20 -4.33 13.64
CA SER A 268 36.96 -5.18 12.72
C SER A 268 37.44 -4.40 11.49
N MET A 269 36.60 -3.55 10.90
CA MET A 269 36.98 -2.71 9.74
C MET A 269 38.07 -1.69 10.10
N VAL A 270 37.94 -0.98 11.23
CA VAL A 270 38.97 -0.03 11.69
C VAL A 270 40.30 -0.75 11.94
N SER A 271 40.26 -1.94 12.55
CA SER A 271 41.45 -2.76 12.80
C SER A 271 42.13 -3.22 11.50
N LEU A 272 41.36 -3.73 10.54
CA LEU A 272 41.85 -4.12 9.22
C LEU A 272 42.48 -2.94 8.46
N THR A 273 41.78 -1.80 8.42
CA THR A 273 42.25 -0.59 7.75
C THR A 273 43.57 -0.10 8.36
N THR A 274 43.67 -0.10 9.70
CA THR A 274 44.89 0.26 10.41
C THR A 274 46.06 -0.66 10.06
N GLY A 275 45.82 -1.98 9.99
CA GLY A 275 46.83 -2.96 9.58
C GLY A 275 47.31 -2.81 8.13
N LEU A 276 46.43 -2.37 7.21
CA LEU A 276 46.77 -2.12 5.80
C LEU A 276 47.50 -0.78 5.60
N LEU A 277 47.18 0.25 6.38
CA LEU A 277 47.82 1.57 6.28
C LEU A 277 49.18 1.63 6.97
N LEU A 278 49.40 0.87 8.04
CA LEU A 278 50.63 0.91 8.84
C LEU A 278 51.92 0.64 8.02
N PRO A 279 52.00 -0.37 7.13
CA PRO A 279 53.16 -0.59 6.27
C PRO A 279 53.29 0.41 5.12
N LEU A 280 52.21 1.14 4.76
CA LEU A 280 52.23 2.18 3.72
C LEU A 280 52.77 3.51 4.27
N SER A 281 52.26 3.95 5.42
CA SER A 281 52.74 5.15 6.12
C SER A 281 52.21 5.22 7.56
N PRO A 282 53.10 5.29 8.57
CA PRO A 282 52.69 5.57 9.95
C PRO A 282 51.96 6.91 10.12
N LEU A 283 52.32 7.92 9.32
CA LEU A 283 51.65 9.23 9.33
C LEU A 283 50.22 9.13 8.79
N LEU A 284 50.02 8.44 7.66
CA LEU A 284 48.69 8.20 7.09
C LEU A 284 47.81 7.40 8.06
N THR A 285 48.41 6.42 8.76
CA THR A 285 47.74 5.62 9.78
C THR A 285 47.32 6.45 10.99
N ALA A 286 48.19 7.35 11.48
CA ALA A 286 47.86 8.28 12.55
C ALA A 286 46.75 9.26 12.15
N LEU A 287 46.78 9.79 10.93
CA LEU A 287 45.73 10.66 10.38
C LEU A 287 44.39 9.93 10.22
N PHE A 288 44.40 8.68 9.74
CA PHE A 288 43.21 7.83 9.66
C PHE A 288 42.62 7.54 11.05
N LEU A 289 43.44 7.14 12.03
CA LEU A 289 42.98 6.89 13.39
C LEU A 289 42.43 8.16 14.05
N ALA A 290 43.06 9.32 13.84
CA ALA A 290 42.56 10.61 14.29
C ALA A 290 41.21 10.98 13.63
N LEU A 291 41.05 10.71 12.32
CA LEU A 291 39.79 10.92 11.61
C LEU A 291 38.67 10.01 12.15
N ILE A 292 38.94 8.72 12.37
CA ILE A 292 37.97 7.79 12.93
C ILE A 292 37.60 8.15 14.38
N LEU A 293 38.57 8.50 15.23
CA LEU A 293 38.31 9.03 16.57
C LEU A 293 37.45 10.31 16.51
N SER A 294 37.75 11.20 15.56
CA SER A 294 37.00 12.42 15.36
C SER A 294 35.55 12.12 14.97
N VAL A 295 35.32 11.43 13.86
CA VAL A 295 33.98 11.11 13.34
C VAL A 295 33.16 10.26 14.32
N THR A 296 33.79 9.31 15.02
CA THR A 296 33.07 8.38 15.93
C THR A 296 32.77 8.99 17.29
N PHE A 297 33.60 9.89 17.82
CA PHE A 297 33.49 10.37 19.21
C PHE A 297 33.51 11.89 19.36
N ILE A 298 34.41 12.60 18.67
CA ILE A 298 34.55 14.06 18.80
C ILE A 298 33.41 14.77 18.08
N CYS A 299 33.03 14.35 16.87
CA CYS A 299 31.92 14.93 16.11
C CYS A 299 30.56 14.73 16.81
N PRO A 300 30.21 13.54 17.35
CA PRO A 300 29.03 13.38 18.22
C PRO A 300 29.07 14.26 19.48
N TYR A 301 30.25 14.43 20.11
CA TYR A 301 30.40 15.30 21.27
C TYR A 301 30.22 16.78 20.89
N TRP A 302 30.82 17.21 19.78
CA TRP A 302 30.66 18.56 19.22
C TRP A 302 29.22 18.81 18.81
N LEU A 303 28.54 17.86 18.15
CA LEU A 303 27.13 17.98 17.77
C LEU A 303 26.25 18.26 19.00
N ILE A 304 26.40 17.47 20.07
CA ILE A 304 25.64 17.64 21.32
C ILE A 304 26.09 18.92 22.09
N LYS A 305 27.36 19.33 21.99
CA LYS A 305 27.86 20.59 22.58
C LYS A 305 27.49 21.84 21.77
N ILE A 306 27.22 21.73 20.48
CA ILE A 306 26.75 22.81 19.60
C ILE A 306 25.22 22.88 19.61
N GLU A 307 24.52 21.76 19.84
CA GLU A 307 23.06 21.76 20.02
C GLU A 307 22.59 22.65 21.18
N LYS A 308 23.39 22.82 22.25
CA LYS A 308 23.11 23.80 23.33
C LYS A 308 23.26 25.27 22.87
N TYR A 309 23.99 25.50 21.77
CA TYR A 309 24.19 26.79 21.10
C TYR A 309 23.33 26.91 19.83
N LYS A 310 22.43 25.94 19.57
CA LYS A 310 21.30 26.22 18.69
C LYS A 310 20.46 27.29 19.41
N TYR A 311 20.17 28.37 18.71
CA TYR A 311 19.33 29.45 19.21
C TYR A 311 18.19 29.67 18.21
N GLU A 312 17.25 28.73 18.16
CA GLU A 312 15.96 29.01 17.55
C GLU A 312 15.18 29.90 18.52
N ILE A 313 15.11 31.19 18.25
CA ILE A 313 14.21 32.10 18.96
C ILE A 313 12.85 31.99 18.27
N HIS A 314 11.96 31.16 18.83
CA HIS A 314 10.55 31.15 18.41
C HIS A 314 9.85 32.34 19.06
N GLY A 315 8.85 32.92 18.41
CA GLY A 315 8.16 34.13 18.89
C GLY A 315 6.94 34.55 18.07
N PRO A 316 6.34 35.71 18.40
CA PRO A 316 5.13 36.21 17.74
C PRO A 316 5.27 36.45 16.23
N TRP A 317 6.49 36.63 15.72
CA TRP A 317 6.79 36.83 14.30
C TRP A 317 6.86 35.54 13.47
N ASP A 318 6.97 34.35 14.08
CA ASP A 318 7.08 33.11 13.32
C ASP A 318 5.83 32.89 12.47
N GLU A 319 5.97 32.23 11.32
CA GLU A 319 4.82 31.88 10.47
C GLU A 319 3.76 31.12 11.28
N ALA A 320 2.49 31.44 11.04
CA ALA A 320 1.37 30.89 11.79
C ALA A 320 1.10 29.42 11.40
N MET A 321 1.97 28.51 11.86
CA MET A 321 1.83 27.07 11.70
C MET A 321 0.45 26.62 12.21
N PRO A 322 -0.37 25.94 11.38
CA PRO A 322 -1.68 25.45 11.81
C PRO A 322 -1.55 24.40 12.94
N GLY A 323 -1.83 24.81 14.18
CA GLY A 323 -2.18 23.88 15.26
C GLY A 323 -1.17 23.65 16.40
N GLN A 324 -0.56 24.69 16.99
CA GLN A 324 -0.12 24.60 18.41
C GLN A 324 -0.64 25.77 19.25
N ALA A 325 -1.84 25.59 19.83
CA ALA A 325 -2.33 26.45 20.90
C ALA A 325 -1.49 26.23 22.18
N THR A 326 -1.04 27.31 22.81
CA THR A 326 -0.08 27.30 23.92
C THR A 326 -0.71 26.76 25.21
N GLY A 327 -0.26 25.59 25.70
CA GLY A 327 -0.98 24.93 26.80
C GLY A 327 -0.26 23.90 27.70
N ARG A 328 1.00 23.54 27.47
CA ARG A 328 1.83 22.73 28.41
C ARG A 328 3.32 22.68 27.98
N PRO A 329 4.28 22.64 28.92
CA PRO A 329 5.68 22.34 28.59
C PRO A 329 5.83 20.88 28.16
N ARG A 330 6.60 20.62 27.10
CA ARG A 330 6.89 19.25 26.65
C ARG A 330 7.88 18.60 27.61
N CYS A 331 7.45 17.59 28.36
CA CYS A 331 8.39 16.65 29.00
C CYS A 331 9.13 15.88 27.89
N SER A 332 10.43 16.13 27.73
CA SER A 332 11.28 15.38 26.81
C SER A 332 11.26 13.89 27.18
N ARG A 333 10.97 13.00 26.22
CA ARG A 333 11.13 11.55 26.42
C ARG A 333 12.61 11.19 26.53
N GLY A 334 13.10 11.21 27.77
CA GLY A 334 14.45 10.79 28.16
C GLY A 334 14.40 9.84 29.36
N LEU A 335 13.58 8.78 29.26
CA LEU A 335 13.37 7.78 30.31
C LEU A 335 13.33 6.36 29.72
N GLU A 336 14.45 5.93 29.14
CA GLU A 336 14.71 4.53 28.79
C GLU A 336 16.16 4.08 29.13
N ASP A 337 16.85 4.85 30.00
CA ASP A 337 18.26 4.63 30.38
C ASP A 337 18.48 4.59 31.92
N SER A 338 17.40 4.47 32.71
CA SER A 338 17.48 4.37 34.18
C SER A 338 17.92 2.99 34.69
N GLU A 339 17.69 1.90 33.95
CA GLU A 339 18.02 0.53 34.39
C GLU A 339 19.53 0.19 34.39
N ARG A 340 20.40 1.02 33.80
CA ARG A 340 21.84 0.72 33.69
C ARG A 340 22.75 1.44 34.69
N SER A 341 22.19 2.31 35.53
CA SER A 341 22.99 3.20 36.41
C SER A 341 23.06 2.78 37.88
N LEU A 342 22.45 1.65 38.28
CA LEU A 342 22.40 1.20 39.70
C LEU A 342 23.31 0.01 40.06
N ASN A 343 23.80 -0.77 39.09
CA ASN A 343 24.62 -1.98 39.34
C ASN A 343 26.13 -1.71 39.55
N ARG A 344 26.48 -0.58 40.20
CA ARG A 344 27.87 -0.26 40.59
C ARG A 344 28.01 0.29 42.02
N CYS A 345 27.17 -0.15 42.97
CA CYS A 345 27.44 0.11 44.39
C CYS A 345 26.74 -0.85 45.39
N ARG A 346 27.18 -2.12 45.46
CA ARG A 346 27.19 -2.90 46.73
C ARG A 346 28.06 -4.16 46.69
N LEU A 347 28.53 -4.54 47.88
CA LEU A 347 29.63 -5.46 48.16
C LEU A 347 29.17 -6.94 48.30
N VAL A 348 29.97 -7.85 47.74
CA VAL A 348 30.61 -9.01 48.41
C VAL A 348 29.78 -9.97 49.32
N VAL A 349 29.95 -11.28 49.06
CA VAL A 349 29.64 -12.47 49.90
C VAL A 349 28.16 -12.87 50.09
N ARG A 350 27.75 -13.85 49.27
CA ARG A 350 27.23 -15.20 49.63
C ARG A 350 27.07 -15.99 48.32
N LEU A 351 28.02 -16.85 47.96
CA LEU A 351 28.18 -18.27 48.34
C LEU A 351 27.07 -19.21 47.82
N LEU A 352 27.49 -20.15 46.94
CA LEU A 352 26.81 -21.40 46.52
C LEU A 352 25.50 -21.19 45.70
N ALA A 353 25.25 -21.83 44.55
CA ALA A 353 25.80 -23.10 44.04
C ALA A 353 25.85 -23.21 42.49
N CYS A 354 26.53 -24.26 42.02
CA CYS A 354 26.43 -24.92 40.70
C CYS A 354 26.64 -24.10 39.39
N SER A 355 27.89 -24.13 38.91
CA SER A 355 28.22 -24.09 37.47
C SER A 355 28.19 -25.51 36.88
N ASN A 356 27.70 -25.66 35.63
CA ASN A 356 28.34 -26.35 34.49
C ASN A 356 27.37 -26.35 33.29
N LYS A 357 27.77 -26.16 32.02
CA LYS A 357 28.82 -26.78 31.17
C LYS A 357 28.50 -28.21 30.68
N SER A 358 28.36 -28.31 29.35
CA SER A 358 28.53 -29.51 28.49
C SER A 358 27.86 -30.82 28.93
N VAL A 359 26.66 -31.09 28.40
CA VAL A 359 26.05 -32.44 28.40
C VAL A 359 26.56 -33.23 27.18
N SER A 360 27.75 -33.82 27.31
CA SER A 360 28.30 -34.78 26.32
C SER A 360 28.89 -36.04 26.99
N SER A 361 28.66 -36.23 28.29
CA SER A 361 29.26 -37.31 29.09
C SER A 361 28.32 -37.82 30.16
N LEU A 362 27.17 -38.38 29.74
CA LEU A 362 26.22 -39.08 30.63
C LEU A 362 25.44 -40.16 29.85
N LYS A 363 26.14 -41.00 29.08
CA LYS A 363 25.54 -42.03 28.21
C LYS A 363 25.45 -43.44 28.83
N ASN A 364 25.99 -43.62 30.04
CA ASN A 364 25.98 -44.87 30.80
C ASN A 364 25.65 -44.57 32.28
N LEU A 365 24.38 -44.68 32.65
CA LEU A 365 23.85 -45.01 33.99
C LEU A 365 22.32 -44.91 33.95
N PHE A 366 21.64 -45.78 34.71
CA PHE A 366 20.19 -45.99 34.74
C PHE A 366 19.60 -46.61 33.46
N GLY A 367 19.12 -47.86 33.59
CA GLY A 367 18.47 -48.61 32.52
C GLY A 367 17.07 -48.10 32.20
N GLY A 368 16.56 -48.46 31.02
CA GLY A 368 15.37 -47.84 30.44
C GLY A 368 14.06 -48.08 31.19
N GLN A 369 13.41 -46.99 31.59
CA GLN A 369 11.95 -46.86 31.63
C GLN A 369 11.56 -45.47 31.10
N SER A 370 10.44 -45.39 30.38
CA SER A 370 9.91 -44.13 29.85
C SER A 370 8.75 -43.64 30.71
N PHE A 371 8.84 -42.42 31.24
CA PHE A 371 7.74 -41.74 31.93
C PHE A 371 7.26 -40.54 31.11
N CYS A 372 5.95 -40.46 30.89
CA CYS A 372 5.28 -39.32 30.26
C CYS A 372 4.32 -38.67 31.26
N SER A 373 4.45 -37.37 31.48
CA SER A 373 3.49 -36.57 32.25
C SER A 373 3.57 -35.09 31.84
N GLY A 374 2.54 -34.57 31.17
CA GLY A 374 2.45 -33.17 30.77
C GLY A 374 1.68 -32.97 29.46
N SER A 375 0.54 -32.29 29.53
CA SER A 375 -0.40 -32.11 28.42
C SER A 375 0.16 -31.30 27.25
N CYS A 376 0.06 -31.82 26.03
CA CYS A 376 0.31 -31.05 24.81
C CYS A 376 -0.95 -30.28 24.38
N ALA A 377 -0.87 -28.94 24.31
CA ALA A 377 -1.83 -28.12 23.59
C ALA A 377 -1.54 -28.16 22.07
N ALA A 378 -2.56 -28.01 21.23
CA ALA A 378 -2.42 -28.16 19.78
C ALA A 378 -1.71 -26.96 19.14
N GLY A 379 -0.60 -27.22 18.42
CA GLY A 379 0.13 -26.18 17.68
C GLY A 379 1.54 -26.57 17.24
N PHE A 380 1.65 -27.34 16.16
CA PHE A 380 2.87 -27.55 15.33
C PHE A 380 4.20 -27.91 16.04
N ASN A 381 4.48 -29.23 16.12
CA ASN A 381 5.84 -29.76 15.89
C ASN A 381 5.79 -31.27 15.60
N PRO A 382 6.48 -31.79 14.56
CA PRO A 382 6.60 -33.23 14.32
C PRO A 382 7.63 -33.86 15.26
N CYS A 383 7.30 -35.02 15.83
CA CYS A 383 8.24 -35.82 16.61
C CYS A 383 8.94 -36.87 15.73
N TYR A 384 10.22 -37.11 16.02
CA TYR A 384 11.05 -38.13 15.37
C TYR A 384 11.62 -39.08 16.42
N ASN A 385 11.84 -40.33 16.03
CA ASN A 385 12.64 -41.28 16.80
C ASN A 385 14.13 -40.88 16.80
N VAL A 386 14.90 -41.52 17.68
CA VAL A 386 16.36 -41.29 17.81
C VAL A 386 17.15 -41.73 16.56
N ASP A 387 16.53 -42.52 15.67
CA ASP A 387 17.06 -42.92 14.36
C ASP A 387 16.68 -41.96 13.20
N GLY A 388 15.86 -40.93 13.47
CA GLY A 388 15.38 -39.98 12.46
C GLY A 388 14.10 -40.39 11.73
N SER A 389 13.48 -41.52 12.05
CA SER A 389 12.15 -41.88 11.52
C SER A 389 11.05 -40.97 12.12
N GLN A 390 10.10 -40.54 11.30
CA GLN A 390 9.03 -39.61 11.68
C GLN A 390 7.79 -40.36 12.19
N LEU A 391 7.22 -39.94 13.32
CA LEU A 391 6.05 -40.59 13.91
C LEU A 391 4.73 -39.97 13.43
N THR A 392 3.84 -40.80 12.87
CA THR A 392 2.50 -40.41 12.42
C THR A 392 1.48 -40.57 13.54
N CYS A 393 0.99 -39.46 14.11
CA CYS A 393 -0.09 -39.49 15.10
C CYS A 393 -1.47 -39.45 14.44
N CYS A 394 -2.23 -40.54 14.58
CA CYS A 394 -3.68 -40.54 14.32
C CYS A 394 -4.47 -39.97 15.51
N THR A 395 -5.79 -39.85 15.32
CA THR A 395 -6.72 -39.10 16.19
C THR A 395 -6.87 -39.60 17.63
N SER A 396 -7.42 -38.74 18.48
CA SER A 396 -7.54 -38.88 19.93
C SER A 396 -8.54 -39.94 20.42
N THR A 397 -8.10 -41.21 20.48
CA THR A 397 -8.50 -42.18 21.53
C THR A 397 -7.51 -43.34 21.56
N CYS A 398 -7.09 -43.77 22.76
CA CYS A 398 -6.27 -44.97 22.91
C CYS A 398 -7.16 -46.19 23.17
N LEU A 399 -7.15 -47.16 22.26
CA LEU A 399 -7.61 -48.52 22.55
C LEU A 399 -6.80 -49.55 21.74
N ASN A 400 -6.16 -50.45 22.48
CA ASN A 400 -5.44 -51.68 22.12
C ASN A 400 -5.29 -52.04 20.63
N CYS A 401 -4.05 -52.07 20.15
CA CYS A 401 -3.61 -53.03 19.14
C CYS A 401 -2.73 -54.09 19.83
N ASP A 402 -3.11 -55.36 19.74
CA ASP A 402 -2.25 -56.49 20.08
C ASP A 402 -1.56 -57.04 18.82
N LEU A 403 -0.55 -57.88 19.01
CA LEU A 403 0.38 -58.36 17.98
C LEU A 403 -0.14 -59.59 17.24
N SER A 404 0.13 -59.70 15.93
CA SER A 404 0.81 -60.89 15.33
C SER A 404 0.84 -60.92 13.79
N THR A 405 2.05 -61.11 13.21
CA THR A 405 2.35 -61.79 11.90
C THR A 405 1.74 -61.22 10.58
N GLY A 406 2.31 -61.39 9.38
CA GLY A 406 3.51 -62.12 8.91
C GLY A 406 3.97 -61.61 7.51
N ASN A 407 4.98 -62.22 6.87
CA ASN A 407 5.76 -61.64 5.74
C ASN A 407 5.62 -62.44 4.38
N PRO A 408 6.33 -62.13 3.24
CA PRO A 408 5.87 -62.33 1.84
C PRO A 408 6.82 -63.33 1.06
N PRO A 409 7.13 -63.29 -0.27
CA PRO A 409 6.68 -62.46 -1.43
C PRO A 409 6.49 -63.18 -2.82
N GLY A 410 6.18 -62.40 -3.87
CA GLY A 410 6.34 -62.75 -5.30
C GLY A 410 5.07 -62.60 -6.17
N THR A 411 5.08 -62.42 -7.50
CA THR A 411 6.16 -62.13 -8.50
C THR A 411 5.54 -61.59 -9.82
N THR A 412 6.34 -60.96 -10.69
CA THR A 412 6.01 -60.53 -12.10
C THR A 412 6.08 -61.73 -13.09
N PRO A 413 5.76 -61.65 -14.43
CA PRO A 413 5.69 -60.48 -15.35
C PRO A 413 4.53 -60.45 -16.41
N ALA A 414 4.68 -59.61 -17.46
CA ALA A 414 3.79 -59.43 -18.65
C ALA A 414 4.41 -60.10 -19.92
N PRO A 415 4.05 -59.83 -21.22
CA PRO A 415 2.96 -59.04 -21.86
C PRO A 415 2.25 -59.75 -23.08
N THR A 416 1.37 -59.07 -23.86
CA THR A 416 1.31 -59.11 -25.38
C THR A 416 0.15 -58.32 -26.08
N THR A 417 0.49 -57.61 -27.18
CA THR A 417 -0.24 -57.37 -28.48
C THR A 417 -1.56 -56.56 -28.66
N THR A 418 -1.66 -55.95 -29.86
CA THR A 418 -2.73 -55.12 -30.52
C THR A 418 -3.36 -55.91 -31.72
N PRO A 419 -4.13 -55.39 -32.74
CA PRO A 419 -4.57 -54.01 -33.10
C PRO A 419 -5.99 -53.77 -33.76
N ALA A 420 -6.33 -52.48 -33.92
CA ALA A 420 -7.03 -51.76 -35.03
C ALA A 420 -8.43 -52.13 -35.60
N SER A 421 -9.26 -51.09 -35.85
CA SER A 421 -9.82 -50.71 -37.18
C SER A 421 -10.56 -49.35 -37.12
N THR A 422 -11.09 -48.84 -38.25
CA THR A 422 -11.59 -47.45 -38.47
C THR A 422 -12.78 -47.39 -39.46
N VAL A 423 -13.59 -46.31 -39.47
CA VAL A 423 -14.18 -45.61 -40.66
C VAL A 423 -15.15 -44.47 -40.23
N ALA A 424 -15.42 -43.50 -41.11
CA ALA A 424 -16.29 -42.31 -40.90
C ALA A 424 -17.59 -42.35 -41.75
N PRO A 425 -18.52 -41.38 -41.59
CA PRO A 425 -19.26 -40.88 -42.77
C PRO A 425 -19.70 -39.39 -42.77
N THR A 426 -20.08 -38.91 -43.97
CA THR A 426 -20.93 -37.76 -44.33
C THR A 426 -21.68 -38.13 -45.64
N PRO A 427 -22.72 -37.42 -46.16
CA PRO A 427 -23.38 -36.16 -45.74
C PRO A 427 -24.93 -36.28 -45.54
N GLY A 428 -25.68 -35.15 -45.46
CA GLY A 428 -27.17 -35.07 -45.41
C GLY A 428 -27.85 -34.83 -46.79
N PRO A 429 -29.08 -34.23 -46.92
CA PRO A 429 -29.91 -33.53 -45.92
C PRO A 429 -31.46 -33.81 -46.02
N THR A 430 -32.33 -32.80 -45.75
CA THR A 430 -33.80 -32.60 -46.06
C THR A 430 -34.96 -33.13 -45.16
N THR A 431 -35.58 -32.18 -44.42
CA THR A 431 -37.03 -31.85 -44.25
C THR A 431 -38.14 -32.87 -43.83
N THR A 432 -38.75 -32.64 -42.63
CA THR A 432 -40.20 -32.48 -42.23
C THR A 432 -41.36 -33.24 -42.94
N PRO A 433 -42.57 -33.53 -42.33
CA PRO A 433 -43.23 -32.82 -41.18
C PRO A 433 -44.13 -33.63 -40.18
N ALA A 434 -44.67 -32.92 -39.16
CA ALA A 434 -46.02 -33.06 -38.52
C ALA A 434 -46.37 -34.22 -37.51
N PRO A 435 -47.43 -34.09 -36.66
CA PRO A 435 -47.54 -34.80 -35.36
C PRO A 435 -48.90 -35.50 -35.02
N THR A 436 -48.99 -36.18 -33.86
CA THR A 436 -50.19 -36.29 -32.97
C THR A 436 -49.84 -36.91 -31.59
N ALA A 437 -50.77 -36.96 -30.62
CA ALA A 437 -50.48 -37.11 -29.18
C ALA A 437 -51.37 -38.13 -28.42
N ASN A 438 -51.01 -38.44 -27.14
CA ASN A 438 -51.83 -38.84 -25.97
C ASN A 438 -50.92 -39.43 -24.86
N GLY A 439 -51.20 -39.38 -23.54
CA GLY A 439 -52.27 -38.75 -22.77
C GLY A 439 -52.09 -39.02 -21.26
N CYS A 440 -52.83 -38.34 -20.36
CA CYS A 440 -52.74 -38.50 -18.89
C CYS A 440 -54.11 -38.84 -18.25
N LEU A 441 -54.11 -39.37 -17.03
CA LEU A 441 -55.30 -39.60 -16.20
C LEU A 441 -55.28 -38.78 -14.90
N SER A 442 -56.45 -38.63 -14.28
CA SER A 442 -56.73 -37.63 -13.24
C SER A 442 -56.66 -38.16 -11.80
N GLY A 443 -56.45 -37.25 -10.85
CA GLY A 443 -56.41 -37.52 -9.41
C GLY A 443 -55.10 -37.03 -8.78
N GLY A 444 -55.14 -35.92 -8.05
CA GLY A 444 -53.92 -35.27 -7.57
C GLY A 444 -53.27 -35.95 -6.36
N ARG A 445 -52.06 -36.51 -6.56
CA ARG A 445 -50.99 -36.69 -5.56
C ARG A 445 -49.69 -37.09 -6.26
N CYS A 446 -48.59 -36.38 -5.98
CA CYS A 446 -47.24 -36.86 -6.24
C CYS A 446 -46.58 -37.28 -4.93
N THR A 447 -46.01 -38.47 -4.88
CA THR A 447 -45.31 -39.03 -3.70
C THR A 447 -43.89 -39.41 -4.09
N GLY A 448 -42.89 -38.78 -3.48
CA GLY A 448 -41.48 -39.11 -3.68
C GLY A 448 -40.59 -37.87 -3.81
N SER A 449 -39.34 -37.99 -3.37
CA SER A 449 -38.34 -36.92 -3.41
C SER A 449 -37.43 -37.08 -4.61
N CYS A 450 -37.38 -36.09 -5.50
CA CYS A 450 -36.41 -36.07 -6.60
C CYS A 450 -35.04 -35.58 -6.10
N ALA A 451 -34.05 -36.47 -6.09
CA ALA A 451 -32.65 -36.10 -5.89
C ALA A 451 -31.95 -35.88 -7.26
N THR A 452 -31.07 -34.87 -7.30
CA THR A 452 -29.99 -34.70 -8.30
C THR A 452 -30.31 -34.97 -9.79
N GLY A 453 -30.63 -33.91 -10.55
CA GLY A 453 -30.56 -33.97 -12.02
C GLY A 453 -31.57 -33.10 -12.75
N PHE A 454 -31.18 -32.56 -13.89
CA PHE A 454 -32.02 -31.73 -14.76
C PHE A 454 -33.24 -32.49 -15.30
N ASN A 455 -34.45 -31.96 -15.06
CA ASN A 455 -35.52 -31.95 -16.07
C ASN A 455 -36.65 -31.00 -15.64
N PRO A 456 -37.12 -30.07 -16.50
CA PRO A 456 -38.35 -29.33 -16.27
C PRO A 456 -39.59 -30.16 -16.67
N CYS A 457 -40.65 -30.10 -15.87
CA CYS A 457 -41.97 -30.58 -16.30
C CYS A 457 -42.70 -29.48 -17.06
N TYR A 458 -43.31 -29.85 -18.19
CA TYR A 458 -44.11 -28.97 -19.03
C TYR A 458 -45.57 -29.46 -19.08
N ASN A 459 -46.50 -28.51 -19.21
CA ASN A 459 -47.88 -28.78 -19.63
C ASN A 459 -47.91 -29.23 -21.11
N ALA A 460 -49.04 -29.79 -21.54
CA ALA A 460 -49.24 -30.22 -22.93
C ALA A 460 -49.21 -29.09 -23.98
N ASP A 461 -49.21 -27.83 -23.54
CA ASP A 461 -49.05 -26.61 -24.35
C ASP A 461 -47.60 -26.08 -24.41
N GLY A 462 -46.66 -26.72 -23.69
CA GLY A 462 -45.26 -26.30 -23.62
C GLY A 462 -44.94 -25.25 -22.55
N SER A 463 -45.89 -24.85 -21.69
CA SER A 463 -45.61 -24.00 -20.53
C SER A 463 -44.94 -24.80 -19.38
N GLN A 464 -43.92 -24.22 -18.75
CA GLN A 464 -43.13 -24.88 -17.69
C GLN A 464 -43.81 -24.74 -16.32
N LEU A 465 -43.88 -25.81 -15.54
CA LEU A 465 -44.48 -25.81 -14.21
C LEU A 465 -43.53 -25.27 -13.13
N THR A 466 -43.95 -24.23 -12.42
CA THR A 466 -43.23 -23.64 -11.27
C THR A 466 -43.60 -24.35 -9.97
N CYS A 467 -42.65 -25.02 -9.33
CA CYS A 467 -42.85 -25.60 -8.00
C CYS A 467 -42.64 -24.56 -6.89
N CYS A 468 -43.74 -24.08 -6.30
CA CYS A 468 -43.70 -23.28 -5.06
C CYS A 468 -43.57 -24.17 -3.82
N THR A 469 -42.77 -23.76 -2.83
CA THR A 469 -42.53 -24.53 -1.59
C THR A 469 -42.91 -23.75 -0.33
N SER A 470 -44.21 -23.70 -0.03
CA SER A 470 -44.75 -23.46 1.32
C SER A 470 -46.13 -24.12 1.43
N ALA A 471 -46.60 -24.38 2.66
CA ALA A 471 -47.77 -25.23 2.90
C ALA A 471 -49.11 -24.60 2.46
N CYS A 472 -50.14 -25.44 2.37
CA CYS A 472 -51.49 -25.13 1.89
C CYS A 472 -52.17 -23.96 2.63
N ASP A 473 -52.92 -23.14 1.89
CA ASP A 473 -54.38 -23.22 2.02
C ASP A 473 -55.14 -22.71 0.76
N ILE A 474 -56.44 -23.02 0.74
CA ILE A 474 -57.42 -22.91 -0.36
C ILE A 474 -57.35 -21.59 -1.18
N CYS A 475 -57.19 -21.72 -2.51
CA CYS A 475 -57.58 -20.67 -3.46
C CYS A 475 -59.01 -20.86 -3.96
N ASN A 476 -59.75 -19.76 -4.13
CA ASN A 476 -61.10 -19.76 -4.70
C ASN A 476 -61.25 -18.56 -5.66
N LEU A 477 -61.79 -18.82 -6.87
CA LEU A 477 -62.60 -17.97 -7.77
C LEU A 477 -62.48 -16.42 -7.72
N ALA A 478 -62.49 -15.65 -8.83
CA ALA A 478 -62.49 -15.97 -10.28
C ALA A 478 -62.21 -14.71 -11.16
N THR A 479 -62.14 -14.95 -12.48
CA THR A 479 -62.26 -14.05 -13.66
C THR A 479 -62.83 -12.63 -13.51
N GLY A 480 -62.30 -11.65 -14.28
CA GLY A 480 -62.98 -10.37 -14.56
C GLY A 480 -62.21 -9.31 -15.39
N ASP A 481 -62.27 -9.42 -16.73
CA ASP A 481 -62.34 -8.39 -17.79
C ASP A 481 -61.53 -7.05 -17.83
N ALA A 482 -61.38 -6.54 -19.06
CA ALA A 482 -60.87 -5.21 -19.48
C ALA A 482 -61.98 -4.50 -20.34
N PRO A 483 -61.79 -3.42 -21.16
CA PRO A 483 -60.62 -2.57 -21.46
C PRO A 483 -60.91 -1.02 -21.59
N GLY A 484 -59.92 -0.20 -22.02
CA GLY A 484 -60.07 1.17 -22.57
C GLY A 484 -58.83 2.07 -22.35
N VAL A 485 -58.09 2.64 -23.33
CA VAL A 485 -58.40 3.62 -24.42
C VAL A 485 -58.52 5.08 -23.88
N SER A 486 -57.84 6.14 -24.38
CA SER A 486 -56.70 6.32 -25.34
C SER A 486 -56.20 7.80 -25.36
N GLN A 487 -55.02 8.05 -25.97
CA GLN A 487 -54.55 9.31 -26.64
C GLN A 487 -53.89 10.50 -25.89
N SER A 488 -53.05 11.21 -26.67
CA SER A 488 -52.27 12.46 -26.47
C SER A 488 -52.53 13.37 -27.73
N PRO A 489 -51.86 14.52 -28.10
CA PRO A 489 -50.45 14.94 -27.85
C PRO A 489 -50.12 16.48 -27.72
N THR A 490 -48.82 16.84 -27.60
CA THR A 490 -48.12 18.14 -27.92
C THR A 490 -48.54 19.45 -27.18
N ALA A 491 -47.69 20.31 -26.55
CA ALA A 491 -46.34 20.93 -26.81
C ALA A 491 -46.40 22.33 -27.53
N THR A 492 -45.55 23.34 -27.28
CA THR A 492 -44.24 23.40 -26.56
C THR A 492 -44.22 24.46 -25.40
N THR A 493 -43.44 25.56 -25.23
CA THR A 493 -42.42 26.34 -26.02
C THR A 493 -41.54 27.24 -25.07
N THR A 494 -40.58 28.03 -25.59
CA THR A 494 -39.58 28.93 -24.92
C THR A 494 -40.14 30.28 -24.39
N ALA A 495 -39.49 31.15 -23.58
CA ALA A 495 -38.08 31.61 -23.52
C ALA A 495 -37.68 32.37 -22.20
N SER A 496 -36.49 33.00 -22.14
CA SER A 496 -35.93 33.84 -21.04
C SER A 496 -35.30 35.15 -21.58
N PRO A 497 -35.15 36.25 -20.80
CA PRO A 497 -33.82 36.61 -20.25
C PRO A 497 -33.79 37.46 -18.94
N THR A 498 -32.58 37.69 -18.38
CA THR A 498 -32.24 38.59 -17.23
C THR A 498 -31.93 40.05 -17.67
N PRO A 499 -31.94 41.07 -16.76
CA PRO A 499 -30.67 41.58 -16.17
C PRO A 499 -30.75 42.22 -14.75
N THR A 500 -29.61 42.73 -14.23
CA THR A 500 -29.33 43.41 -12.93
C THR A 500 -29.04 44.93 -13.12
N PRO A 501 -28.57 45.82 -12.16
CA PRO A 501 -27.90 45.62 -10.84
C PRO A 501 -28.13 46.69 -9.70
N THR A 502 -27.28 46.61 -8.64
CA THR A 502 -26.77 47.70 -7.72
C THR A 502 -27.58 48.31 -6.53
N ALA A 503 -27.25 47.84 -5.31
CA ALA A 503 -26.56 48.54 -4.19
C ALA A 503 -27.19 49.62 -3.23
N THR A 504 -26.93 49.39 -1.92
CA THR A 504 -26.69 50.33 -0.77
C THR A 504 -27.74 51.31 -0.20
N ALA A 505 -28.00 51.19 1.12
CA ALA A 505 -27.95 52.26 2.15
C ALA A 505 -28.10 51.68 3.60
N SER A 506 -27.98 52.50 4.66
CA SER A 506 -27.95 52.06 6.09
C SER A 506 -28.65 53.05 7.04
N ALA A 507 -29.26 52.56 8.15
CA ALA A 507 -29.60 53.34 9.35
C ALA A 507 -29.90 52.44 10.59
N THR A 508 -29.62 52.95 11.80
CA THR A 508 -29.99 52.39 13.14
C THR A 508 -31.02 53.34 13.81
N PRO A 509 -31.75 52.98 14.91
CA PRO A 509 -31.19 52.97 16.28
C PRO A 509 -31.79 51.96 17.29
N THR A 510 -31.21 51.93 18.50
CA THR A 510 -31.61 51.16 19.71
C THR A 510 -32.64 51.93 20.59
N PRO A 511 -33.30 51.33 21.62
CA PRO A 511 -32.69 51.22 22.97
C PRO A 511 -33.08 49.98 23.82
N THR A 512 -32.44 49.84 24.99
CA THR A 512 -32.58 48.75 26.00
C THR A 512 -33.43 49.20 27.22
N PRO A 513 -33.85 48.28 28.13
CA PRO A 513 -33.44 48.45 29.54
C PRO A 513 -33.07 47.16 30.32
N THR A 514 -32.38 47.33 31.46
CA THR A 514 -31.92 46.30 32.44
C THR A 514 -32.94 46.14 33.61
N PRO A 515 -32.80 45.19 34.59
CA PRO A 515 -32.03 45.54 35.82
C PRO A 515 -31.45 44.41 36.75
N THR A 516 -30.35 44.73 37.47
CA THR A 516 -30.00 44.39 38.89
C THR A 516 -29.55 42.98 39.39
N LYS A 517 -28.90 43.00 40.57
CA LYS A 517 -28.22 41.92 41.35
C LYS A 517 -28.31 42.18 42.88
N VAL A 518 -28.18 41.14 43.71
CA VAL A 518 -27.92 41.13 45.19
C VAL A 518 -27.13 39.80 45.46
N SER A 519 -25.91 39.66 46.04
CA SER A 519 -25.29 40.07 47.33
C SER A 519 -25.76 39.23 48.54
N ALA A 520 -24.96 38.75 49.53
CA ALA A 520 -23.52 38.63 49.85
C ALA A 520 -23.40 37.48 50.94
N PRO A 521 -22.38 37.29 51.85
CA PRO A 521 -21.00 37.81 52.03
C PRO A 521 -19.95 36.68 52.32
N ALA A 522 -18.84 36.97 53.03
CA ALA A 522 -17.76 36.02 53.44
C ALA A 522 -17.40 36.12 54.95
N PRO A 523 -16.64 35.15 55.52
CA PRO A 523 -15.38 35.49 56.22
C PRO A 523 -14.24 34.44 56.15
N ALA A 524 -13.11 34.71 56.81
CA ALA A 524 -11.90 33.87 57.01
C ALA A 524 -11.37 34.08 58.47
N PRO A 525 -10.15 33.65 58.94
CA PRO A 525 -9.08 32.80 58.38
C PRO A 525 -8.54 31.71 59.37
N GLY A 526 -7.42 31.01 59.07
CA GLY A 526 -6.66 30.23 60.10
C GLY A 526 -5.46 29.35 59.66
N ALA A 527 -4.29 29.61 60.28
CA ALA A 527 -3.14 28.71 60.60
C ALA A 527 -2.37 27.87 59.53
N ASP A 528 -1.21 28.41 59.10
CA ASP A 528 0.17 27.90 59.27
C ASP A 528 0.66 26.47 58.87
N GLY A 529 1.84 26.44 58.22
CA GLY A 529 2.74 25.27 58.08
C GLY A 529 2.69 24.56 56.71
N CYS A 530 3.80 24.20 56.04
CA CYS A 530 5.23 24.40 56.32
C CYS A 530 6.04 24.49 54.99
N VAL A 531 7.36 24.74 55.05
CA VAL A 531 8.20 25.12 53.90
C VAL A 531 8.96 23.91 53.28
N VAL A 532 9.33 24.08 51.99
CA VAL A 532 10.06 23.15 51.12
C VAL A 532 11.34 22.55 51.74
N GLY A 533 11.51 21.24 51.55
CA GLY A 533 12.84 20.60 51.43
C GLY A 533 13.22 19.61 52.55
N GLY A 534 12.96 18.31 52.33
CA GLY A 534 13.41 17.25 53.23
C GLY A 534 13.23 15.85 52.64
N VAL A 535 14.14 14.93 52.98
CA VAL A 535 14.06 13.51 52.58
C VAL A 535 13.30 12.72 53.65
N CYS A 536 12.30 11.94 53.26
CA CYS A 536 11.67 10.98 54.16
C CYS A 536 12.63 9.82 54.46
N SER A 537 13.07 9.71 55.71
CA SER A 537 13.84 8.55 56.20
C SER A 537 13.19 8.03 57.49
N GLY A 538 12.74 6.77 57.44
CA GLY A 538 12.05 6.13 58.56
C GLY A 538 11.42 4.80 58.15
N THR A 539 11.44 3.82 59.04
CA THR A 539 10.82 2.50 58.84
C THR A 539 9.37 2.49 59.33
N CYS A 540 8.41 2.26 58.45
CA CYS A 540 7.00 2.15 58.83
C CYS A 540 6.76 0.92 59.72
N SER A 541 6.08 1.12 60.85
CA SER A 541 5.61 0.06 61.75
C SER A 541 4.12 0.23 62.02
N ALA A 542 3.36 -0.86 61.84
CA ALA A 542 1.90 -0.95 62.02
C ALA A 542 1.03 -0.10 61.03
N PRO A 543 -0.27 -0.46 60.84
CA PRO A 543 -1.09 0.05 59.74
C PRO A 543 -2.11 1.14 60.14
N LEU A 544 -2.94 1.55 59.16
CA LEU A 544 -4.12 2.43 59.24
C LEU A 544 -3.86 3.94 59.19
N ASN A 545 -3.56 4.45 57.99
CA ASN A 545 -4.16 5.70 57.51
C ASN A 545 -4.23 5.71 55.97
N PRO A 546 -5.37 6.06 55.34
CA PRO A 546 -5.46 6.16 53.88
C PRO A 546 -4.71 7.39 53.35
N CYS A 547 -3.80 7.18 52.40
CA CYS A 547 -3.10 8.27 51.73
C CYS A 547 -3.98 8.89 50.64
N PHE A 548 -3.94 10.22 50.51
CA PHE A 548 -4.62 10.97 49.45
C PHE A 548 -3.61 11.82 48.68
N ASN A 549 -3.86 12.03 47.38
CA ASN A 549 -3.09 12.99 46.59
C ASN A 549 -3.60 14.44 46.79
N ALA A 550 -2.89 15.42 46.21
CA ALA A 550 -3.26 16.84 46.26
C ALA A 550 -4.57 17.20 45.50
N ALA A 551 -5.26 16.22 44.93
CA ALA A 551 -6.59 16.33 44.30
C ALA A 551 -7.66 15.51 45.04
N GLY A 552 -7.39 15.06 46.27
CA GLY A 552 -8.36 14.32 47.10
C GLY A 552 -8.65 12.89 46.66
N THR A 553 -7.87 12.31 45.75
CA THR A 553 -8.05 10.91 45.32
C THR A 553 -7.39 9.96 46.33
N GLN A 554 -8.15 8.97 46.81
CA GLN A 554 -7.67 7.95 47.74
C GLN A 554 -6.72 6.97 47.05
N LEU A 555 -5.60 6.65 47.70
CA LEU A 555 -4.59 5.70 47.21
C LEU A 555 -4.64 4.41 48.04
N THR A 556 -4.93 3.29 47.39
CA THR A 556 -4.95 1.97 48.02
C THR A 556 -3.56 1.34 47.98
N CYS A 557 -2.86 1.27 49.11
CA CYS A 557 -1.56 0.62 49.20
C CYS A 557 -1.70 -0.90 49.39
N CYS A 558 -1.25 -1.69 48.42
CA CYS A 558 -1.04 -3.13 48.60
C CYS A 558 0.16 -3.38 49.53
N VAL A 559 0.01 -4.29 50.51
CA VAL A 559 0.95 -4.40 51.64
C VAL A 559 2.09 -5.40 51.37
N SER A 560 2.99 -5.05 50.45
CA SER A 560 4.41 -5.50 50.44
C SER A 560 5.16 -4.89 49.25
N SER A 561 6.29 -4.21 49.54
CA SER A 561 7.11 -3.38 48.63
C SER A 561 6.39 -2.18 47.99
N CYS A 562 7.11 -1.07 47.82
CA CYS A 562 6.51 0.23 47.43
C CYS A 562 6.80 0.63 45.97
N ASP A 563 7.36 -0.29 45.17
CA ASP A 563 7.91 0.02 43.84
C ASP A 563 6.90 -0.18 42.68
N GLN A 564 5.62 -0.48 42.99
CA GLN A 564 4.55 -0.73 42.01
C GLN A 564 3.22 -0.06 42.37
N CYS A 565 3.19 1.28 42.37
CA CYS A 565 1.93 2.03 42.33
C CYS A 565 1.46 2.19 40.88
N THR A 566 0.69 1.23 40.35
CA THR A 566 0.05 1.36 39.03
C THR A 566 -1.04 2.44 39.07
N LEU A 567 -1.14 3.25 38.01
CA LEU A 567 -2.29 4.11 37.78
C LEU A 567 -3.52 3.26 37.51
N GLY A 568 -4.35 3.05 38.54
CA GLY A 568 -5.72 2.59 38.35
C GLY A 568 -6.43 3.56 37.42
N ALA A 569 -6.97 3.06 36.30
CA ALA A 569 -7.68 3.91 35.36
C ALA A 569 -8.90 4.53 36.06
N ALA A 570 -9.03 5.86 36.00
CA ALA A 570 -10.25 6.52 36.44
C ALA A 570 -11.45 5.94 35.65
N PRO A 571 -12.61 5.71 36.29
CA PRO A 571 -13.74 5.01 35.68
C PRO A 571 -14.41 5.88 34.60
N GLY A 572 -13.86 5.85 33.40
CA GLY A 572 -14.62 6.10 32.17
C GLY A 572 -15.27 4.80 31.71
N ASN A 573 -16.44 4.91 31.08
CA ASN A 573 -17.12 3.76 30.50
C ASN A 573 -16.39 3.31 29.22
N ASP A 574 -16.51 2.01 28.90
CA ASP A 574 -16.15 1.51 27.56
C ASP A 574 -17.06 2.16 26.50
N VAL A 575 -16.58 2.23 25.26
CA VAL A 575 -17.33 2.74 24.10
C VAL A 575 -17.57 1.58 23.13
N THR A 576 -18.84 1.19 22.97
CA THR A 576 -19.27 0.12 22.04
C THR A 576 -20.15 0.68 20.94
N PHE A 577 -19.85 0.33 19.69
CA PHE A 577 -20.64 0.71 18.51
C PHE A 577 -20.46 -0.27 17.36
N THR A 578 -21.36 -0.20 16.38
CA THR A 578 -21.26 -0.95 15.13
C THR A 578 -20.55 -0.09 14.08
N VAL A 579 -19.61 -0.69 13.36
CA VAL A 579 -19.03 -0.14 12.14
C VAL A 579 -19.57 -0.92 10.95
N LEU A 580 -20.06 -0.18 9.97
CA LEU A 580 -20.29 -0.66 8.62
C LEU A 580 -19.22 -0.06 7.69
N HIS A 581 -18.66 -0.87 6.79
CA HIS A 581 -17.68 -0.40 5.84
C HIS A 581 -17.77 -1.07 4.46
N ASN A 582 -17.34 -0.33 3.46
CA ASN A 582 -17.14 -0.80 2.08
C ASN A 582 -15.83 -0.24 1.51
N ASN A 583 -15.41 -0.84 0.39
CA ASN A 583 -14.21 -0.49 -0.35
C ASN A 583 -14.36 -1.01 -1.80
N ASP A 584 -13.66 -0.37 -2.74
CA ASP A 584 -13.49 -0.83 -4.13
C ASP A 584 -14.83 -1.09 -4.86
N ILE A 585 -15.82 -0.20 -4.70
CA ILE A 585 -17.16 -0.34 -5.30
C ILE A 585 -17.12 -0.27 -6.84
N HIS A 586 -16.20 0.51 -7.42
CA HIS A 586 -15.98 0.60 -8.86
C HIS A 586 -17.25 0.87 -9.70
N GLY A 587 -18.05 1.84 -9.29
CA GLY A 587 -19.28 2.25 -9.99
C GLY A 587 -20.44 1.25 -9.96
N ARG A 588 -20.39 0.20 -9.12
CA ARG A 588 -21.44 -0.85 -9.07
C ARG A 588 -22.70 -0.38 -8.33
N VAL A 589 -23.43 0.53 -8.99
CA VAL A 589 -24.70 1.09 -8.56
C VAL A 589 -25.77 0.00 -8.38
N GLN A 590 -25.94 -0.85 -9.39
CA GLN A 590 -26.91 -1.94 -9.44
C GLN A 590 -26.38 -3.24 -8.83
N ALA A 591 -27.30 -4.11 -8.39
CA ALA A 591 -26.97 -5.49 -8.06
C ALA A 591 -26.45 -6.23 -9.30
N SER A 592 -25.63 -7.27 -9.10
CA SER A 592 -25.01 -8.05 -10.19
C SER A 592 -25.01 -9.54 -9.92
N ASP A 593 -24.98 -10.34 -10.99
CA ASP A 593 -24.89 -11.81 -10.92
C ASP A 593 -23.52 -12.27 -10.36
N ARG A 594 -23.32 -13.59 -10.21
CA ARG A 594 -22.04 -14.13 -9.69
C ARG A 594 -20.83 -13.75 -10.56
N SER A 595 -21.04 -13.48 -11.84
CA SER A 595 -20.04 -13.06 -12.83
C SER A 595 -19.86 -11.53 -12.89
N PHE A 596 -20.47 -10.78 -11.97
CA PHE A 596 -20.43 -9.31 -11.88
C PHE A 596 -21.07 -8.58 -13.08
N ILE A 597 -21.99 -9.24 -13.81
CA ILE A 597 -22.82 -8.61 -14.84
C ILE A 597 -24.07 -8.03 -14.16
N GLU A 598 -24.43 -6.79 -14.51
CA GLU A 598 -25.52 -6.04 -13.89
C GLU A 598 -26.89 -6.73 -14.08
N CYS A 599 -27.68 -6.75 -13.01
CA CYS A 599 -29.06 -7.23 -13.01
C CYS A 599 -30.02 -6.09 -13.37
N ASN A 600 -30.30 -5.93 -14.67
CA ASN A 600 -31.26 -4.96 -15.19
C ASN A 600 -32.59 -5.63 -15.60
N ALA A 601 -33.61 -4.83 -15.93
CA ALA A 601 -34.95 -5.30 -16.28
C ALA A 601 -34.95 -6.31 -17.45
N ALA A 602 -34.08 -6.12 -18.46
CA ALA A 602 -33.93 -7.03 -19.60
C ALA A 602 -33.36 -8.41 -19.24
N ARG A 603 -32.82 -8.57 -18.01
CA ARG A 603 -32.22 -9.81 -17.48
C ARG A 603 -33.01 -10.44 -16.32
N GLN A 604 -34.22 -9.95 -16.02
CA GLN A 604 -35.07 -10.46 -14.90
C GLN A 604 -35.71 -11.85 -15.15
N THR A 605 -35.07 -12.72 -15.95
CA THR A 605 -35.52 -14.10 -16.21
C THR A 605 -35.11 -15.07 -15.10
N GLY A 606 -35.74 -14.92 -13.93
CA GLY A 606 -36.10 -16.07 -13.09
C GLY A 606 -35.04 -16.72 -12.20
N THR A 607 -33.95 -16.03 -11.83
CA THR A 607 -33.06 -16.51 -10.74
C THR A 607 -32.89 -15.46 -9.65
N GLY A 608 -33.09 -15.86 -8.39
CA GLY A 608 -32.93 -15.01 -7.20
C GLY A 608 -31.46 -14.81 -6.82
N ASP A 609 -30.61 -14.48 -7.80
CA ASP A 609 -29.15 -14.64 -7.72
C ASP A 609 -28.38 -13.37 -8.09
N CYS A 610 -28.95 -12.23 -7.73
CA CYS A 610 -28.37 -10.88 -7.84
C CYS A 610 -27.87 -10.40 -6.47
N TYR A 611 -26.65 -9.88 -6.43
CA TYR A 611 -25.91 -9.51 -5.22
C TYR A 611 -25.40 -8.06 -5.28
N GLY A 612 -25.31 -7.39 -4.14
CA GLY A 612 -24.73 -6.05 -4.02
C GLY A 612 -25.62 -4.91 -4.52
N GLY A 613 -24.99 -3.79 -4.89
CA GLY A 613 -25.66 -2.55 -5.29
C GLY A 613 -26.14 -1.69 -4.11
N TYR A 614 -26.24 -0.37 -4.32
CA TYR A 614 -26.58 0.57 -3.24
C TYR A 614 -27.96 0.32 -2.63
N ALA A 615 -28.92 -0.19 -3.41
CA ALA A 615 -30.26 -0.47 -2.91
C ALA A 615 -30.28 -1.60 -1.86
N LYS A 616 -29.40 -2.61 -1.93
CA LYS A 616 -29.22 -3.62 -0.87
C LYS A 616 -28.38 -3.10 0.30
N MET A 617 -27.35 -2.30 0.00
CA MET A 617 -26.50 -1.68 1.01
C MET A 617 -27.32 -0.75 1.94
N ALA A 618 -28.23 0.04 1.36
CA ALA A 618 -29.13 0.92 2.11
C ALA A 618 -30.04 0.15 3.08
N THR A 619 -30.56 -1.02 2.67
CA THR A 619 -31.34 -1.91 3.54
C THR A 619 -30.53 -2.34 4.77
N VAL A 620 -29.26 -2.72 4.60
CA VAL A 620 -28.38 -3.10 5.73
C VAL A 620 -28.08 -1.90 6.63
N ILE A 621 -27.81 -0.72 6.05
CA ILE A 621 -27.56 0.50 6.82
C ILE A 621 -28.79 0.90 7.66
N ASP A 622 -29.99 0.86 7.09
CA ASP A 622 -31.25 1.10 7.82
C ASP A 622 -31.47 0.06 8.93
N GLN A 623 -31.30 -1.23 8.63
CA GLN A 623 -31.49 -2.34 9.58
C GLN A 623 -30.54 -2.28 10.77
N GLU A 624 -29.29 -1.88 10.57
CA GLU A 624 -28.32 -1.73 11.66
C GLU A 624 -28.56 -0.42 12.43
N ARG A 625 -28.92 0.69 11.76
CA ARG A 625 -29.30 1.96 12.41
C ARG A 625 -30.59 1.89 13.24
N ALA A 626 -31.47 0.93 12.95
CA ALA A 626 -32.65 0.65 13.78
C ALA A 626 -32.30 0.00 15.14
N LYS A 627 -31.14 -0.67 15.28
CA LYS A 627 -30.69 -1.32 16.52
C LYS A 627 -30.15 -0.31 17.52
N ASP A 628 -29.97 -0.73 18.78
CA ASP A 628 -29.74 0.20 19.90
C ASP A 628 -28.31 0.77 20.01
N LEU A 629 -27.34 0.17 19.31
CA LEU A 629 -25.97 0.68 19.26
C LEU A 629 -25.83 1.76 18.19
N PRO A 630 -25.00 2.79 18.41
CA PRO A 630 -24.60 3.72 17.36
C PRO A 630 -23.98 2.97 16.17
N VAL A 631 -24.21 3.49 14.97
CA VAL A 631 -23.63 2.96 13.73
C VAL A 631 -22.76 4.05 13.08
N LEU A 632 -21.53 3.69 12.75
CA LEU A 632 -20.61 4.46 11.94
C LEU A 632 -20.48 3.79 10.56
N VAL A 633 -20.68 4.52 9.47
CA VAL A 633 -20.62 4.01 8.09
C VAL A 633 -19.45 4.68 7.35
N VAL A 634 -18.43 3.91 6.99
CA VAL A 634 -17.17 4.43 6.41
C VAL A 634 -16.85 3.81 5.04
N ASN A 635 -16.17 4.56 4.18
CA ASN A 635 -15.75 4.13 2.85
C ASN A 635 -14.22 4.20 2.70
N ALA A 636 -13.58 3.11 2.26
CA ALA A 636 -12.12 3.02 2.10
C ALA A 636 -11.61 3.23 0.65
N GLY A 637 -12.37 3.93 -0.21
CA GLY A 637 -11.94 4.39 -1.52
C GLY A 637 -12.28 3.46 -2.70
N ASP A 638 -11.97 3.93 -3.91
CA ASP A 638 -12.28 3.32 -5.21
C ASP A 638 -13.79 3.11 -5.44
N GLU A 639 -14.52 4.20 -5.28
CA GLU A 639 -15.87 4.37 -5.79
C GLU A 639 -15.88 4.47 -7.33
N PHE A 640 -14.83 5.07 -7.90
CA PHE A 640 -14.69 5.32 -9.33
C PHE A 640 -14.28 4.05 -10.14
N THR A 641 -14.53 4.12 -11.46
CA THR A 641 -14.03 3.22 -12.52
C THR A 641 -14.30 1.71 -12.38
N GLY A 642 -15.40 1.26 -13.00
CA GLY A 642 -15.58 -0.17 -13.31
C GLY A 642 -16.87 -0.56 -14.03
N THR A 643 -17.82 0.37 -14.16
CA THR A 643 -19.09 0.21 -14.90
C THR A 643 -19.38 1.46 -15.73
N LEU A 644 -20.38 1.36 -16.62
CA LEU A 644 -20.89 2.51 -17.37
C LEU A 644 -21.41 3.65 -16.51
N TRP A 645 -21.92 3.35 -15.31
CA TRP A 645 -22.36 4.34 -14.34
C TRP A 645 -21.27 5.37 -14.06
N SER A 646 -20.06 4.91 -13.72
CA SER A 646 -18.89 5.77 -13.47
C SER A 646 -18.41 6.57 -14.70
N LEU A 647 -18.75 6.13 -15.92
CA LEU A 647 -18.36 6.81 -17.17
C LEU A 647 -19.40 7.85 -17.62
N THR A 648 -20.67 7.54 -17.38
CA THR A 648 -21.82 8.38 -17.71
C THR A 648 -21.94 9.55 -16.75
N TYR A 649 -21.65 9.31 -15.46
CA TYR A 649 -21.90 10.27 -14.38
C TYR A 649 -20.64 10.82 -13.70
N LEU A 650 -19.46 10.26 -13.98
CA LEU A 650 -18.15 10.78 -13.53
C LEU A 650 -18.07 10.98 -11.99
N GLY A 651 -18.65 10.06 -11.21
CA GLY A 651 -18.70 10.09 -9.75
C GLY A 651 -19.93 10.79 -9.16
N LYS A 652 -20.72 11.51 -9.98
CA LYS A 652 -21.97 12.13 -9.53
C LYS A 652 -23.00 11.10 -9.02
N GLU A 653 -22.99 9.91 -9.59
CA GLU A 653 -23.81 8.79 -9.15
C GLU A 653 -23.36 8.27 -7.78
N SER A 654 -22.06 8.03 -7.58
CA SER A 654 -21.49 7.65 -6.28
C SER A 654 -21.84 8.69 -5.21
N SER A 655 -21.54 9.97 -5.43
CA SER A 655 -21.83 11.03 -4.45
C SER A 655 -23.33 11.14 -4.13
N THR A 656 -24.21 10.95 -5.12
CA THR A 656 -25.66 10.89 -4.90
C THR A 656 -26.05 9.72 -3.97
N PHE A 657 -25.54 8.51 -4.20
CA PHE A 657 -25.88 7.36 -3.38
C PHE A 657 -25.20 7.38 -2.00
N LEU A 658 -23.91 7.73 -1.88
CA LEU A 658 -23.23 7.83 -0.58
C LEU A 658 -23.89 8.88 0.34
N ASN A 659 -24.30 10.02 -0.22
CA ASN A 659 -25.07 11.04 0.51
C ASN A 659 -26.45 10.52 0.97
N LEU A 660 -27.15 9.76 0.11
CA LEU A 660 -28.49 9.23 0.39
C LEU A 660 -28.48 8.08 1.41
N LEU A 661 -27.45 7.24 1.36
CA LEU A 661 -27.18 6.20 2.37
C LEU A 661 -26.60 6.81 3.66
N GLY A 662 -26.12 8.06 3.60
CA GLY A 662 -25.59 8.82 4.71
C GLY A 662 -24.30 8.19 5.25
N PHE A 663 -23.26 8.12 4.41
CA PHE A 663 -21.91 7.80 4.87
C PHE A 663 -21.37 8.89 5.81
N ASP A 664 -20.57 8.51 6.80
CA ASP A 664 -20.03 9.42 7.80
C ASP A 664 -18.64 9.98 7.42
N VAL A 665 -17.86 9.22 6.64
CA VAL A 665 -16.51 9.58 6.17
C VAL A 665 -16.02 8.65 5.05
N MET A 666 -15.17 9.17 4.15
CA MET A 666 -14.48 8.43 3.10
C MET A 666 -12.97 8.73 3.10
N THR A 667 -12.11 7.85 2.55
CA THR A 667 -10.76 8.20 2.07
C THR A 667 -10.68 8.08 0.55
N PHE A 668 -9.72 8.75 -0.07
CA PHE A 668 -9.43 8.55 -1.50
C PHE A 668 -8.90 7.14 -1.75
N GLY A 669 -9.40 6.48 -2.79
CA GLY A 669 -8.69 5.43 -3.50
C GLY A 669 -7.87 5.97 -4.67
N ASN A 670 -7.22 5.10 -5.45
CA ASN A 670 -6.49 5.54 -6.63
C ASN A 670 -7.40 5.94 -7.79
N HIS A 671 -8.53 5.25 -8.00
CA HIS A 671 -9.39 5.47 -9.16
C HIS A 671 -10.20 6.77 -9.08
N GLU A 672 -10.33 7.38 -7.89
CA GLU A 672 -10.86 8.75 -7.73
C GLU A 672 -10.03 9.80 -8.51
N PHE A 673 -8.78 9.50 -8.89
CA PHE A 673 -7.92 10.39 -9.67
C PHE A 673 -7.97 10.12 -11.20
N ASP A 674 -8.72 9.11 -11.68
CA ASP A 674 -8.66 8.62 -13.07
C ASP A 674 -9.03 9.68 -14.11
N LYS A 675 -9.99 10.55 -13.76
CA LYS A 675 -10.52 11.63 -14.62
C LYS A 675 -9.89 12.99 -14.29
N GLY A 676 -8.79 12.98 -13.53
CA GLY A 676 -7.96 14.13 -13.22
C GLY A 676 -8.52 15.06 -12.14
N PRO A 677 -7.70 16.04 -11.69
CA PRO A 677 -8.01 16.87 -10.52
C PRO A 677 -9.32 17.65 -10.58
N GLN A 678 -9.79 18.05 -11.77
CA GLN A 678 -11.03 18.84 -11.88
C GLN A 678 -12.27 17.99 -11.57
N VAL A 679 -12.39 16.79 -12.15
CA VAL A 679 -13.53 15.89 -11.86
C VAL A 679 -13.53 15.49 -10.39
N LEU A 680 -12.35 15.24 -9.80
CA LEU A 680 -12.23 14.99 -8.37
C LEU A 680 -12.62 16.21 -7.53
N ALA A 681 -12.23 17.43 -7.93
CA ALA A 681 -12.62 18.67 -7.27
C ALA A 681 -14.13 18.94 -7.31
N ASP A 682 -14.82 18.46 -8.34
CA ASP A 682 -16.26 18.55 -8.48
C ASP A 682 -16.97 17.43 -7.69
N TYR A 683 -16.43 16.21 -7.67
CA TYR A 683 -16.90 15.11 -6.81
C TYR A 683 -16.82 15.45 -5.32
N ILE A 684 -15.67 15.95 -4.84
CA ILE A 684 -15.50 16.41 -3.45
C ILE A 684 -16.58 17.44 -3.08
N SER A 685 -16.94 18.33 -4.00
CA SER A 685 -17.96 19.37 -3.76
C SER A 685 -19.41 18.86 -3.73
N GLN A 686 -19.65 17.61 -4.16
CA GLN A 686 -20.96 16.97 -4.15
C GLN A 686 -21.20 16.11 -2.89
N LEU A 687 -20.16 15.75 -2.14
CA LEU A 687 -20.29 15.00 -0.88
C LEU A 687 -20.81 15.89 0.26
N ASN A 688 -21.77 15.38 1.04
CA ASN A 688 -22.29 16.07 2.24
C ASN A 688 -21.57 15.67 3.55
N PHE A 689 -20.59 14.76 3.45
CA PHE A 689 -19.74 14.24 4.51
C PHE A 689 -18.25 14.37 4.12
N PRO A 690 -17.31 14.37 5.08
CA PRO A 690 -15.89 14.57 4.76
C PRO A 690 -15.25 13.37 4.06
N ILE A 691 -14.55 13.64 2.95
CA ILE A 691 -13.48 12.78 2.45
C ILE A 691 -12.14 13.24 3.05
N VAL A 692 -11.30 12.32 3.52
CA VAL A 692 -10.01 12.60 4.18
C VAL A 692 -8.83 12.08 3.38
N GLY A 693 -7.74 12.85 3.35
CA GLY A 693 -6.48 12.44 2.72
C GLY A 693 -5.29 13.02 3.47
N THR A 694 -4.70 12.25 4.39
CA THR A 694 -3.58 12.70 5.22
C THR A 694 -2.27 12.81 4.42
N ASN A 695 -2.03 11.89 3.48
CA ASN A 695 -0.82 11.87 2.65
C ASN A 695 -0.99 12.47 1.24
N THR A 696 -2.20 12.85 0.84
CA THR A 696 -2.46 13.58 -0.42
C THR A 696 -2.04 15.04 -0.27
N VAL A 697 -1.08 15.50 -1.09
CA VAL A 697 -0.49 16.84 -1.03
C VAL A 697 -0.68 17.56 -2.38
N PRO A 698 -1.84 18.22 -2.59
CA PRO A 698 -2.02 19.14 -3.71
C PRO A 698 -1.19 20.41 -3.50
N ASN A 699 -0.63 20.94 -4.59
CA ASN A 699 -0.05 22.29 -4.61
C ASN A 699 -1.15 23.37 -4.77
N PRO A 700 -0.83 24.67 -4.62
CA PRO A 700 -1.82 25.74 -4.72
C PRO A 700 -2.46 25.97 -6.10
N THR A 701 -1.96 25.33 -7.18
CA THR A 701 -2.57 25.39 -8.53
C THR A 701 -3.55 24.23 -8.78
N SER A 702 -3.50 23.17 -7.97
CA SER A 702 -4.39 22.03 -8.07
C SER A 702 -5.87 22.40 -7.78
N PRO A 703 -6.83 22.00 -8.63
CA PRO A 703 -8.26 22.17 -8.35
C PRO A 703 -8.78 21.59 -7.02
N ILE A 704 -8.09 20.61 -6.42
CA ILE A 704 -8.46 20.03 -5.12
C ILE A 704 -7.78 20.71 -3.91
N TYR A 705 -6.97 21.76 -4.14
CA TYR A 705 -6.27 22.48 -3.06
C TYR A 705 -7.26 23.04 -2.03
N ASN A 706 -7.04 22.72 -0.75
CA ASN A 706 -7.92 23.05 0.39
C ASN A 706 -9.39 22.59 0.25
N LYS A 707 -9.75 21.71 -0.69
CA LYS A 707 -11.11 21.17 -0.81
C LYS A 707 -11.45 20.05 0.18
N PHE A 708 -10.45 19.41 0.76
CA PHE A 708 -10.61 18.28 1.70
C PHE A 708 -9.69 18.42 2.91
N PRO A 709 -10.11 17.98 4.11
CA PRO A 709 -9.25 17.95 5.29
C PRO A 709 -8.30 16.74 5.29
N LYS A 710 -7.13 16.87 5.94
CA LYS A 710 -6.22 15.74 6.18
C LYS A 710 -6.80 14.68 7.13
N SER A 711 -7.75 15.08 7.98
CA SER A 711 -8.33 14.28 9.06
C SER A 711 -9.67 14.87 9.49
N THR A 712 -10.57 14.07 10.05
CA THR A 712 -11.83 14.56 10.64
C THR A 712 -12.05 14.04 12.07
N ILE A 713 -12.96 14.66 12.80
CA ILE A 713 -13.44 14.22 14.12
C ILE A 713 -14.96 14.08 14.04
N LEU A 714 -15.46 12.87 14.25
CA LEU A 714 -16.87 12.52 14.20
C LEU A 714 -17.44 12.37 15.62
N SER A 715 -18.58 13.03 15.89
CA SER A 715 -19.32 12.91 17.14
C SER A 715 -20.23 11.68 17.12
N LEU A 716 -19.78 10.58 17.72
CA LEU A 716 -20.56 9.35 17.83
C LEU A 716 -21.67 9.55 18.87
N LYS A 717 -22.93 9.41 18.45
CA LYS A 717 -24.12 9.70 19.26
C LYS A 717 -24.99 8.48 19.51
N ASN A 718 -25.64 8.43 20.67
CA ASN A 718 -26.69 7.43 20.98
C ASN A 718 -28.05 7.81 20.36
N LYS A 719 -29.05 6.92 20.47
CA LYS A 719 -30.43 7.17 20.01
C LYS A 719 -31.11 8.41 20.60
N MET A 720 -30.61 8.95 21.73
CA MET A 720 -31.09 10.19 22.35
C MET A 720 -30.34 11.44 21.85
N GLY A 721 -29.48 11.31 20.83
CA GLY A 721 -28.69 12.40 20.26
C GLY A 721 -27.47 12.84 21.09
N GLN A 722 -27.22 12.19 22.23
CA GLN A 722 -26.11 12.53 23.13
C GLN A 722 -24.79 11.98 22.57
N GLU A 723 -23.74 12.81 22.54
CA GLU A 723 -22.39 12.37 22.17
C GLU A 723 -21.85 11.42 23.25
N ILE A 724 -21.48 10.20 22.85
CA ILE A 724 -20.85 9.20 23.74
C ILE A 724 -19.33 9.11 23.54
N ALA A 725 -18.84 9.49 22.35
CA ALA A 725 -17.41 9.50 22.03
C ALA A 725 -17.11 10.43 20.84
N LYS A 726 -15.84 10.84 20.75
CA LYS A 726 -15.26 11.47 19.55
C LYS A 726 -14.35 10.47 18.86
N ILE A 727 -14.60 10.23 17.58
CA ILE A 727 -13.85 9.32 16.73
C ILE A 727 -13.02 10.16 15.76
N GLY A 728 -11.70 10.11 15.87
CA GLY A 728 -10.80 10.74 14.91
C GLY A 728 -10.57 9.82 13.72
N VAL A 729 -10.40 10.39 12.53
CA VAL A 729 -10.20 9.62 11.30
C VAL A 729 -9.03 10.19 10.49
N CYS A 730 -8.06 9.33 10.18
CA CYS A 730 -6.95 9.61 9.25
C CYS A 730 -7.18 8.81 7.96
N GLY A 731 -7.07 9.46 6.80
CA GLY A 731 -7.19 8.80 5.49
C GLY A 731 -5.83 8.66 4.80
N TRP A 732 -5.59 7.59 4.06
CA TRP A 732 -4.46 7.53 3.13
C TRP A 732 -4.80 6.76 1.85
N VAL A 733 -4.03 7.06 0.81
CA VAL A 733 -4.01 6.33 -0.47
C VAL A 733 -2.56 5.90 -0.77
N THR A 734 -2.38 4.80 -1.50
CA THR A 734 -1.06 4.34 -1.94
C THR A 734 -0.29 5.46 -2.67
N PRO A 735 1.00 5.70 -2.37
CA PRO A 735 1.82 6.64 -3.14
C PRO A 735 1.93 6.30 -4.63
N ASP A 736 1.70 5.03 -4.98
CA ASP A 736 1.73 4.55 -6.37
C ASP A 736 0.52 5.03 -7.21
N THR A 737 -0.48 5.71 -6.62
CA THR A 737 -1.52 6.47 -7.36
C THR A 737 -0.94 7.44 -8.39
N LYS A 738 0.31 7.91 -8.18
CA LYS A 738 1.07 8.69 -9.16
C LYS A 738 1.32 7.96 -10.50
N PHE A 739 1.25 6.63 -10.50
CA PHE A 739 1.55 5.75 -11.64
C PHE A 739 0.37 4.84 -12.01
N THR A 740 -0.58 4.59 -11.10
CA THR A 740 -1.77 3.74 -11.34
C THR A 740 -3.03 4.51 -11.74
N SER A 741 -2.98 5.86 -11.76
CA SER A 741 -4.09 6.73 -12.14
C SER A 741 -3.60 8.06 -12.76
N SER A 742 -4.47 9.07 -12.87
CA SER A 742 -4.25 10.35 -13.59
C SER A 742 -4.22 11.62 -12.70
N PRO A 743 -3.54 11.64 -11.53
CA PRO A 743 -3.58 12.79 -10.60
C PRO A 743 -2.91 14.06 -11.11
N GLY A 744 -2.19 14.02 -12.24
CA GLY A 744 -1.47 15.15 -12.82
C GLY A 744 -0.20 15.55 -12.06
N PRO A 745 0.52 16.61 -12.51
CA PRO A 745 1.77 17.04 -11.90
C PRO A 745 1.60 17.79 -10.57
N ASP A 746 0.39 18.32 -10.34
CA ASP A 746 0.07 19.24 -9.25
C ASP A 746 -0.33 18.56 -7.92
N ILE A 747 -0.38 17.23 -7.91
CA ILE A 747 -0.69 16.43 -6.72
C ILE A 747 0.48 15.49 -6.46
N ASN A 748 1.01 15.52 -5.24
CA ASN A 748 2.02 14.58 -4.76
C ASN A 748 1.44 13.72 -3.63
N PHE A 749 1.94 12.50 -3.50
CA PHE A 749 1.57 11.59 -2.42
C PHE A 749 2.78 11.41 -1.50
N ALA A 750 2.59 11.69 -0.22
CA ALA A 750 3.62 11.56 0.79
C ALA A 750 3.71 10.13 1.32
N GLU A 751 4.85 9.79 1.93
CA GLU A 751 5.06 8.55 2.68
C GLU A 751 3.94 8.35 3.72
N VAL A 752 3.32 7.17 3.72
CA VAL A 752 2.09 6.92 4.49
C VAL A 752 2.37 6.95 6.00
N ILE A 753 3.34 6.18 6.49
CA ILE A 753 3.60 6.02 7.93
C ILE A 753 3.89 7.36 8.63
N PRO A 754 4.77 8.26 8.13
CA PRO A 754 4.98 9.58 8.74
C PRO A 754 3.71 10.45 8.71
N SER A 755 2.98 10.44 7.59
CA SER A 755 1.77 11.25 7.39
C SER A 755 0.68 10.85 8.39
N VAL A 756 0.36 9.55 8.46
CA VAL A 756 -0.64 9.01 9.39
C VAL A 756 -0.19 9.19 10.84
N THR A 757 1.10 9.03 11.15
CA THR A 757 1.64 9.29 12.51
C THR A 757 1.40 10.74 12.95
N ALA A 758 1.59 11.72 12.06
CA ALA A 758 1.29 13.12 12.36
C ALA A 758 -0.22 13.33 12.63
N CYS A 759 -1.09 12.82 11.75
CA CYS A 759 -2.55 12.90 11.94
C CYS A 759 -3.01 12.27 13.26
N VAL A 760 -2.53 11.07 13.60
CA VAL A 760 -2.88 10.43 14.87
C VAL A 760 -2.40 11.28 16.05
N ALA A 761 -1.19 11.84 16.00
CA ALA A 761 -0.69 12.73 17.05
C ALA A 761 -1.58 13.98 17.22
N ASP A 762 -1.95 14.64 16.11
CA ASP A 762 -2.77 15.86 16.13
C ASP A 762 -4.21 15.61 16.62
N LEU A 763 -4.80 14.46 16.29
CA LEU A 763 -6.09 14.03 16.82
C LEU A 763 -6.00 13.74 18.33
N LYS A 764 -4.97 13.02 18.79
CA LYS A 764 -4.75 12.73 20.23
C LYS A 764 -4.50 14.02 21.02
N ASN A 765 -3.79 14.99 20.43
CA ASN A 765 -3.59 16.33 21.02
C ASN A 765 -4.90 17.10 21.20
N GLN A 766 -5.89 16.89 20.33
CA GLN A 766 -7.25 17.42 20.45
C GLN A 766 -8.14 16.65 21.46
N GLY A 767 -7.57 15.69 22.20
CA GLY A 767 -8.29 14.90 23.22
C GLY A 767 -9.11 13.74 22.64
N VAL A 768 -8.99 13.45 21.35
CA VAL A 768 -9.61 12.27 20.73
C VAL A 768 -8.99 11.00 21.33
N LYS A 769 -9.83 10.05 21.74
CA LYS A 769 -9.37 8.76 22.30
C LYS A 769 -9.25 7.68 21.23
N ILE A 770 -10.30 7.49 20.43
CA ILE A 770 -10.39 6.45 19.41
C ILE A 770 -10.00 7.07 18.06
N VAL A 771 -9.00 6.50 17.38
CA VAL A 771 -8.57 6.97 16.06
C VAL A 771 -8.61 5.82 15.05
N ILE A 772 -9.40 5.99 14.00
CA ILE A 772 -9.56 5.04 12.90
C ILE A 772 -8.66 5.47 11.75
N GLY A 773 -7.92 4.52 11.18
CA GLY A 773 -7.30 4.67 9.87
C GLY A 773 -8.25 4.17 8.77
N LEU A 774 -8.50 4.99 7.76
CA LEU A 774 -9.09 4.57 6.49
C LEU A 774 -7.95 4.50 5.48
N GLY A 775 -7.59 3.29 5.06
CA GLY A 775 -6.47 3.02 4.20
C GLY A 775 -6.90 2.57 2.82
N HIS A 776 -6.27 3.13 1.81
CA HIS A 776 -6.25 2.61 0.46
C HIS A 776 -4.81 2.36 0.03
N GLY A 777 -4.03 1.71 0.91
CA GLY A 777 -2.70 1.19 0.61
C GLY A 777 -2.74 -0.25 0.08
N GLY A 778 -3.76 -1.01 0.47
CA GLY A 778 -3.80 -2.46 0.26
C GLY A 778 -3.22 -3.21 1.45
N ILE A 779 -3.65 -4.45 1.62
CA ILE A 779 -3.43 -5.24 2.85
C ILE A 779 -1.98 -5.28 3.34
N ASP A 780 -0.98 -5.42 2.47
CA ASP A 780 0.43 -5.48 2.89
C ASP A 780 0.90 -4.15 3.53
N ASP A 781 0.56 -3.01 2.93
CA ASP A 781 0.92 -1.68 3.46
C ASP A 781 0.03 -1.28 4.66
N ASP A 782 -1.28 -1.54 4.60
CA ASP A 782 -2.21 -1.20 5.67
C ASP A 782 -1.92 -2.00 6.96
N LEU A 783 -1.47 -3.25 6.86
CA LEU A 783 -0.99 -4.05 8.00
C LEU A 783 0.32 -3.47 8.58
N VAL A 784 1.22 -2.94 7.75
CA VAL A 784 2.44 -2.25 8.21
C VAL A 784 2.09 -0.94 8.92
N VAL A 785 1.10 -0.18 8.43
CA VAL A 785 0.58 1.03 9.09
C VAL A 785 -0.06 0.70 10.44
N ALA A 786 -0.95 -0.31 10.48
CA ALA A 786 -1.59 -0.79 11.71
C ALA A 786 -0.57 -1.25 12.77
N LYS A 787 0.54 -1.84 12.31
CA LYS A 787 1.66 -2.24 13.18
C LYS A 787 2.51 -1.06 13.67
N SER A 788 2.85 -0.12 12.79
CA SER A 788 3.97 0.82 13.02
C SER A 788 3.54 2.21 13.49
N VAL A 789 2.27 2.58 13.38
CA VAL A 789 1.79 3.91 13.81
C VAL A 789 1.31 3.88 15.27
N PRO A 790 1.87 4.69 16.19
CA PRO A 790 1.46 4.71 17.58
C PRO A 790 0.07 5.33 17.76
N GLY A 791 -0.83 4.63 18.43
CA GLY A 791 -2.11 5.17 18.90
C GLY A 791 -3.29 5.06 17.93
N LEU A 792 -3.15 4.38 16.80
CA LEU A 792 -4.30 3.87 16.06
C LEU A 792 -5.14 2.94 16.95
N SER A 793 -6.44 2.88 16.68
CA SER A 793 -7.41 2.04 17.38
C SER A 793 -8.00 0.95 16.47
N LEU A 794 -8.09 1.22 15.16
CA LEU A 794 -8.65 0.36 14.11
C LEU A 794 -8.09 0.82 12.75
N VAL A 795 -7.93 -0.10 11.80
CA VAL A 795 -7.71 0.22 10.37
C VAL A 795 -8.76 -0.47 9.50
N VAL A 796 -9.31 0.26 8.55
CA VAL A 796 -10.23 -0.22 7.50
C VAL A 796 -9.55 -0.01 6.15
N GLY A 797 -9.31 -1.08 5.39
CA GLY A 797 -8.53 -1.09 4.15
C GLY A 797 -9.36 -1.16 2.86
N GLY A 798 -8.70 -0.87 1.74
CA GLY A 798 -9.19 -0.96 0.35
C GLY A 798 -8.11 -1.48 -0.59
N HIS A 799 -8.18 -1.15 -1.89
CA HIS A 799 -7.16 -1.40 -2.93
C HIS A 799 -6.91 -2.87 -3.31
N SER A 800 -6.56 -3.72 -2.35
CA SER A 800 -6.19 -5.13 -2.59
C SER A 800 -7.39 -6.08 -2.73
N HIS A 801 -8.61 -5.55 -2.84
CA HIS A 801 -9.88 -6.27 -3.00
C HIS A 801 -10.08 -7.43 -2.01
N THR A 802 -9.43 -7.40 -0.84
CA THR A 802 -9.16 -8.63 -0.09
C THR A 802 -10.39 -9.11 0.67
N PHE A 803 -10.74 -10.38 0.48
CA PHE A 803 -11.80 -11.02 1.25
C PHE A 803 -11.25 -11.55 2.57
N LEU A 804 -11.70 -10.95 3.67
CA LEU A 804 -11.49 -11.48 5.01
C LEU A 804 -12.78 -12.15 5.47
N TYR A 805 -12.70 -13.36 6.03
CA TYR A 805 -13.87 -14.08 6.56
C TYR A 805 -13.46 -15.03 7.68
N SER A 806 -14.27 -15.14 8.73
CA SER A 806 -13.98 -16.00 9.88
C SER A 806 -14.80 -17.30 9.82
N GLY A 807 -14.15 -18.45 9.62
CA GLY A 807 -14.81 -19.74 9.42
C GLY A 807 -15.13 -20.01 7.94
N THR A 808 -16.19 -20.78 7.66
CA THR A 808 -16.54 -21.17 6.29
C THR A 808 -17.24 -20.03 5.54
N PRO A 809 -16.67 -19.47 4.46
CA PRO A 809 -17.33 -18.42 3.69
C PRO A 809 -18.52 -18.94 2.86
N PRO A 810 -19.48 -18.07 2.48
CA PRO A 810 -20.53 -18.41 1.54
C PRO A 810 -19.96 -18.91 0.20
N LYS A 811 -20.60 -19.91 -0.42
CA LYS A 811 -20.17 -20.54 -1.68
C LYS A 811 -20.46 -19.69 -2.94
N LEU A 812 -20.09 -18.41 -2.89
CA LEU A 812 -19.99 -17.59 -4.08
C LEU A 812 -18.74 -18.03 -4.86
N ASN A 813 -18.83 -18.17 -6.17
CA ASN A 813 -17.66 -18.51 -7.01
C ASN A 813 -16.75 -17.28 -7.14
N VAL A 814 -16.02 -16.97 -6.07
CA VAL A 814 -15.08 -15.85 -5.99
C VAL A 814 -13.82 -16.21 -6.77
N ALA A 815 -13.86 -15.93 -8.08
CA ALA A 815 -12.68 -15.96 -8.95
C ALA A 815 -11.77 -14.74 -8.70
N LEU A 816 -11.35 -14.55 -7.44
CA LEU A 816 -10.16 -13.77 -7.10
C LEU A 816 -9.22 -14.69 -6.32
N ASN A 817 -8.00 -14.80 -6.84
CA ASN A 817 -7.03 -15.80 -6.41
C ASN A 817 -6.40 -15.48 -5.04
N LEU A 818 -7.07 -15.89 -3.96
CA LEU A 818 -6.36 -16.41 -2.79
C LEU A 818 -6.25 -17.93 -2.97
N SER A 819 -5.06 -18.39 -3.35
CA SER A 819 -4.80 -19.75 -3.83
C SER A 819 -5.02 -20.82 -2.76
N ASP A 820 -6.13 -21.57 -2.87
CA ASP A 820 -6.40 -22.84 -2.15
C ASP A 820 -6.20 -22.81 -0.62
N THR A 821 -6.32 -21.63 0.00
CA THR A 821 -6.16 -21.41 1.44
C THR A 821 -7.43 -20.80 2.03
N THR A 822 -7.74 -21.16 3.27
CA THR A 822 -8.75 -20.48 4.10
C THR A 822 -8.53 -18.96 4.07
N PRO A 823 -9.59 -18.13 3.88
CA PRO A 823 -9.47 -16.68 3.96
C PRO A 823 -8.78 -16.22 5.25
N PHE A 824 -8.12 -15.07 5.19
CA PHE A 824 -7.66 -14.40 6.40
C PHE A 824 -8.87 -14.10 7.32
N PRO A 825 -8.71 -14.20 8.65
CA PRO A 825 -9.82 -13.98 9.58
C PRO A 825 -10.35 -12.55 9.48
N TYR A 826 -11.66 -12.42 9.62
CA TYR A 826 -12.32 -11.14 9.81
C TYR A 826 -12.55 -10.92 11.31
N PRO A 827 -11.86 -9.98 11.98
CA PRO A 827 -10.75 -9.13 11.52
C PRO A 827 -9.37 -9.77 11.71
N ILE A 828 -8.34 -9.19 11.09
CA ILE A 828 -6.93 -9.50 11.39
C ILE A 828 -6.51 -8.66 12.60
N ASN A 829 -6.12 -9.29 13.70
CA ASN A 829 -5.62 -8.59 14.89
C ASN A 829 -4.11 -8.33 14.78
N VAL A 830 -3.71 -7.09 14.49
CA VAL A 830 -2.30 -6.70 14.36
C VAL A 830 -1.72 -6.30 15.72
N GLN A 831 -0.61 -6.91 16.11
CA GLN A 831 0.17 -6.44 17.26
C GLN A 831 0.95 -5.18 16.85
N ASN A 832 0.58 -4.03 17.42
CA ASN A 832 1.26 -2.76 17.21
C ASN A 832 2.59 -2.73 17.99
N ASP A 833 3.63 -2.14 17.41
CA ASP A 833 4.98 -2.09 18.02
C ASP A 833 5.02 -1.26 19.31
N PHE A 834 4.00 -0.42 19.58
CA PHE A 834 3.84 0.33 20.82
C PHE A 834 2.93 -0.34 21.87
N GLY A 835 2.57 -1.62 21.65
CA GLY A 835 1.90 -2.47 22.63
C GLY A 835 0.42 -2.84 22.42
N PRO A 836 -0.49 -1.98 21.89
CA PRO A 836 -1.89 -2.38 21.74
C PRO A 836 -2.10 -3.34 20.55
N ILE A 837 -3.25 -4.03 20.54
CA ILE A 837 -3.76 -4.66 19.32
C ILE A 837 -4.51 -3.60 18.51
N VAL A 838 -4.24 -3.54 17.21
CA VAL A 838 -4.97 -2.74 16.23
C VAL A 838 -5.63 -3.71 15.24
N PRO A 839 -6.96 -3.85 15.24
CA PRO A 839 -7.65 -4.67 14.25
C PRO A 839 -7.57 -4.05 12.85
N TYR A 840 -7.48 -4.91 11.84
CA TYR A 840 -7.56 -4.59 10.41
C TYR A 840 -8.74 -5.32 9.76
N VAL A 841 -9.46 -4.63 8.87
CA VAL A 841 -10.61 -5.16 8.12
C VAL A 841 -10.61 -4.67 6.66
N GLN A 842 -11.18 -5.48 5.77
CA GLN A 842 -11.54 -5.14 4.38
C GLN A 842 -12.79 -5.95 3.98
N ALA A 843 -13.61 -5.46 3.06
CA ALA A 843 -14.91 -6.02 2.69
C ALA A 843 -14.96 -6.53 1.22
N PHE A 844 -13.89 -7.21 0.76
CA PHE A 844 -13.76 -7.71 -0.62
C PHE A 844 -13.75 -6.58 -1.65
N TRP A 845 -14.63 -6.57 -2.66
CA TRP A 845 -14.77 -5.47 -3.63
C TRP A 845 -16.17 -5.47 -4.28
N GLY A 846 -16.43 -4.44 -5.08
CA GLY A 846 -17.54 -4.35 -6.02
C GLY A 846 -18.92 -4.34 -5.38
N GLY A 847 -19.01 -3.88 -4.12
CA GLY A 847 -20.26 -3.84 -3.35
C GLY A 847 -20.90 -5.20 -3.10
N ARG A 848 -20.17 -6.31 -3.29
CA ARG A 848 -20.70 -7.67 -3.10
C ARG A 848 -21.04 -7.95 -1.62
N TYR A 849 -20.23 -7.40 -0.73
CA TYR A 849 -20.38 -7.49 0.72
C TYR A 849 -20.49 -6.10 1.34
N MET A 850 -21.16 -6.00 2.49
CA MET A 850 -20.99 -4.89 3.43
C MET A 850 -20.23 -5.40 4.65
N GLY A 851 -19.05 -4.85 4.92
CA GLY A 851 -18.30 -5.19 6.13
C GLY A 851 -19.06 -4.75 7.37
N ARG A 852 -19.38 -5.66 8.30
CA ARG A 852 -20.02 -5.33 9.58
C ARG A 852 -19.21 -5.86 10.75
N PHE A 853 -19.04 -5.04 11.78
CA PHE A 853 -18.68 -5.53 13.11
C PHE A 853 -19.20 -4.63 14.22
N THR A 854 -19.35 -5.20 15.41
CA THR A 854 -19.59 -4.46 16.66
C THR A 854 -18.32 -4.50 17.48
N ILE A 855 -17.70 -3.35 17.72
CA ILE A 855 -16.41 -3.18 18.38
C ILE A 855 -16.58 -2.47 19.72
N THR A 856 -15.78 -2.87 20.72
CA THR A 856 -15.65 -2.18 21.99
C THR A 856 -14.23 -1.64 22.17
N PHE A 857 -14.15 -0.37 22.55
CA PHE A 857 -12.92 0.28 23.00
C PHE A 857 -12.98 0.57 24.50
N ASP A 858 -11.83 0.51 25.16
CA ASP A 858 -11.73 0.88 26.57
C ASP A 858 -11.78 2.41 26.79
N ALA A 859 -11.82 2.82 28.07
CA ALA A 859 -11.88 4.22 28.49
C ALA A 859 -10.70 5.10 28.00
N VAL A 860 -9.64 4.53 27.41
CA VAL A 860 -8.50 5.26 26.81
C VAL A 860 -8.36 5.05 25.30
N GLY A 861 -9.33 4.37 24.65
CA GLY A 861 -9.41 4.20 23.20
C GLY A 861 -8.61 3.02 22.63
N ARG A 862 -8.21 2.05 23.47
CA ARG A 862 -7.59 0.79 23.02
C ARG A 862 -8.67 -0.24 22.69
N PHE A 863 -8.41 -1.08 21.68
CA PHE A 863 -9.29 -2.20 21.35
C PHE A 863 -9.46 -3.14 22.55
N LYS A 864 -10.71 -3.57 22.81
CA LYS A 864 -11.07 -4.47 23.92
C LYS A 864 -11.62 -5.81 23.44
N ASN A 865 -12.67 -5.78 22.60
CA ASN A 865 -13.27 -6.97 22.00
C ASN A 865 -14.14 -6.61 20.79
N PHE A 866 -14.62 -7.65 20.10
CA PHE A 866 -15.75 -7.58 19.20
C PHE A 866 -16.90 -8.47 19.72
N ALA A 867 -18.14 -8.12 19.35
CA ALA A 867 -19.34 -8.95 19.60
C ALA A 867 -19.94 -9.56 18.33
N THR A 868 -19.76 -8.90 17.17
CA THR A 868 -20.18 -9.36 15.84
C THR A 868 -19.03 -9.13 14.88
N THR A 869 -18.65 -10.10 14.05
CA THR A 869 -17.47 -10.02 13.15
C THR A 869 -17.65 -10.83 11.85
N GLN A 870 -18.51 -10.37 10.93
CA GLN A 870 -18.59 -10.95 9.57
C GLN A 870 -19.03 -9.89 8.55
N PRO A 871 -18.48 -9.90 7.32
CA PRO A 871 -19.06 -9.16 6.21
C PRO A 871 -20.38 -9.81 5.75
N ILE A 872 -21.42 -9.01 5.54
CA ILE A 872 -22.74 -9.46 5.08
C ILE A 872 -22.70 -9.60 3.56
N LEU A 873 -22.99 -10.80 3.03
CA LEU A 873 -23.23 -11.00 1.60
C LEU A 873 -24.58 -10.37 1.22
N LEU A 874 -24.56 -9.35 0.35
CA LEU A 874 -25.73 -8.54 0.05
C LEU A 874 -26.67 -9.25 -0.94
N GLY A 875 -27.49 -10.18 -0.44
CA GLY A 875 -28.53 -10.88 -1.21
C GLY A 875 -28.02 -12.10 -2.00
N GLY A 876 -28.85 -12.59 -2.92
CA GLY A 876 -28.60 -13.78 -3.73
C GLY A 876 -28.93 -15.11 -3.03
N SER A 877 -29.14 -16.18 -3.80
CA SER A 877 -29.77 -17.43 -3.34
C SER A 877 -28.95 -18.24 -2.33
N ILE A 878 -27.64 -17.97 -2.24
CA ILE A 878 -26.69 -18.62 -1.34
C ILE A 878 -26.38 -17.79 -0.09
N SER A 879 -26.92 -16.58 0.04
CA SER A 879 -26.70 -15.76 1.22
C SER A 879 -27.58 -16.24 2.37
N GLU A 880 -26.97 -16.39 3.53
CA GLU A 880 -27.66 -16.60 4.81
C GLU A 880 -28.64 -15.44 5.14
N ASN A 881 -28.48 -14.30 4.47
CA ASN A 881 -29.33 -13.12 4.58
C ASN A 881 -29.82 -12.73 3.18
N ASN A 882 -31.08 -13.04 2.85
CA ASN A 882 -31.73 -12.49 1.66
C ASN A 882 -32.00 -10.99 1.88
N VAL A 883 -31.03 -10.14 1.52
CA VAL A 883 -31.14 -8.67 1.63
C VAL A 883 -32.02 -8.14 0.49
N PRO A 884 -33.24 -7.64 0.77
CA PRO A 884 -34.07 -6.99 -0.24
C PRO A 884 -33.48 -5.63 -0.60
N GLU A 885 -33.88 -5.12 -1.76
CA GLU A 885 -33.55 -3.76 -2.18
C GLU A 885 -34.51 -2.75 -1.54
N LYS A 886 -33.96 -1.65 -1.00
CA LYS A 886 -34.73 -0.52 -0.49
C LYS A 886 -35.44 0.16 -1.68
N PRO A 887 -36.79 0.14 -1.75
CA PRO A 887 -37.51 0.55 -2.96
C PRO A 887 -37.13 1.95 -3.44
N SER A 888 -37.11 2.94 -2.54
CA SER A 888 -36.75 4.33 -2.89
C SER A 888 -35.33 4.54 -3.44
N VAL A 889 -34.42 3.56 -3.25
CA VAL A 889 -33.08 3.57 -3.86
C VAL A 889 -33.10 2.82 -5.20
N ALA A 890 -33.84 1.73 -5.32
CA ALA A 890 -34.06 1.04 -6.59
C ALA A 890 -34.81 1.93 -7.61
N ASP A 891 -35.81 2.68 -7.17
CA ASP A 891 -36.54 3.67 -7.97
C ASP A 891 -35.61 4.78 -8.48
N LEU A 892 -34.72 5.30 -7.61
CA LEU A 892 -33.71 6.28 -7.98
C LEU A 892 -32.73 5.72 -9.02
N ILE A 893 -32.22 4.51 -8.80
CA ILE A 893 -31.38 3.80 -9.78
C ILE A 893 -32.11 3.68 -11.12
N GLN A 894 -33.38 3.27 -11.13
CA GLN A 894 -34.16 3.11 -12.36
C GLN A 894 -34.44 4.45 -13.07
N SER A 895 -34.62 5.55 -12.33
CA SER A 895 -34.74 6.89 -12.92
C SER A 895 -33.44 7.43 -13.53
N LEU A 896 -32.28 6.92 -13.11
CA LEU A 896 -30.96 7.32 -13.59
C LEU A 896 -30.39 6.35 -14.64
N SER A 897 -31.02 5.20 -14.92
CA SER A 897 -30.43 4.19 -15.80
C SER A 897 -30.47 4.56 -17.29
N GLY A 898 -31.39 5.43 -17.72
CA GLY A 898 -31.67 5.71 -19.14
C GLY A 898 -30.45 5.93 -20.05
N PRO A 899 -29.46 6.77 -19.70
CA PRO A 899 -28.26 6.95 -20.53
C PRO A 899 -27.31 5.74 -20.53
N VAL A 900 -27.26 4.98 -19.42
CA VAL A 900 -26.51 3.72 -19.32
C VAL A 900 -27.18 2.62 -20.16
N ASP A 901 -28.52 2.53 -20.10
CA ASP A 901 -29.31 1.60 -20.90
C ASP A 901 -29.21 1.91 -22.40
N ALA A 902 -29.13 3.18 -22.80
CA ALA A 902 -28.91 3.58 -24.19
C ALA A 902 -27.56 3.09 -24.73
N LEU A 903 -26.48 3.19 -23.94
CA LEU A 903 -25.16 2.64 -24.30
C LEU A 903 -25.18 1.10 -24.33
N ASN A 904 -25.90 0.46 -23.43
CA ASN A 904 -26.09 -1.00 -23.43
C ASN A 904 -26.95 -1.49 -24.61
N ALA A 905 -27.92 -0.70 -25.09
CA ALA A 905 -28.77 -1.04 -26.23
C ALA A 905 -28.08 -0.83 -27.60
N GLN A 906 -27.04 0.01 -27.66
CA GLN A 906 -26.29 0.24 -28.91
C GLN A 906 -25.48 -1.00 -29.30
N ASN A 907 -26.02 -1.80 -30.22
CA ASN A 907 -25.30 -2.90 -30.86
C ASN A 907 -24.07 -2.40 -31.64
N VAL A 908 -22.94 -3.09 -31.48
CA VAL A 908 -21.68 -2.84 -32.18
C VAL A 908 -21.30 -4.00 -33.10
N GLY A 909 -21.67 -5.24 -32.75
CA GLY A 909 -21.36 -6.43 -33.55
C GLY A 909 -21.63 -7.71 -32.77
N SER A 910 -20.85 -8.76 -33.03
CA SER A 910 -20.87 -10.00 -32.26
C SER A 910 -19.51 -10.69 -32.19
N SER A 911 -19.37 -11.65 -31.28
CA SER A 911 -18.27 -12.62 -31.28
C SER A 911 -18.80 -14.04 -31.17
N SER A 912 -18.17 -14.96 -31.91
CA SER A 912 -18.44 -16.40 -31.86
C SER A 912 -17.72 -17.11 -30.70
N VAL A 913 -16.86 -16.40 -29.96
CA VAL A 913 -16.05 -16.91 -28.85
C VAL A 913 -16.14 -15.98 -27.64
N ALA A 914 -15.79 -16.46 -26.45
CA ALA A 914 -15.62 -15.59 -25.30
C ALA A 914 -14.32 -14.76 -25.45
N LEU A 915 -14.37 -13.47 -25.11
CA LEU A 915 -13.25 -12.56 -25.17
C LEU A 915 -12.74 -12.32 -23.74
N ASN A 916 -11.64 -12.99 -23.39
CA ASN A 916 -11.08 -12.96 -22.05
C ASN A 916 -10.28 -11.68 -21.86
N GLY A 917 -10.61 -10.88 -20.86
CA GLY A 917 -9.99 -9.58 -20.57
C GLY A 917 -9.06 -9.57 -19.36
N ARG A 918 -9.10 -10.60 -18.51
CA ARG A 918 -8.22 -10.73 -17.33
C ARG A 918 -7.18 -11.84 -17.52
N PRO A 919 -5.87 -11.57 -17.33
CA PRO A 919 -4.80 -12.57 -17.48
C PRO A 919 -4.66 -13.43 -16.21
N TYR A 920 -5.72 -14.13 -15.82
CA TYR A 920 -5.66 -15.17 -14.79
C TYR A 920 -5.16 -16.47 -15.40
N LEU A 921 -4.09 -17.03 -14.84
CA LEU A 921 -3.39 -18.17 -15.44
C LEU A 921 -3.91 -19.52 -14.93
N GLN A 922 -5.11 -19.51 -14.34
CA GLN A 922 -5.85 -20.65 -13.82
C GLN A 922 -7.33 -20.56 -14.19
N ASP A 923 -7.67 -19.74 -15.18
CA ASP A 923 -9.03 -19.67 -15.72
C ASP A 923 -9.36 -21.00 -16.42
N PRO A 924 -10.45 -21.72 -16.04
CA PRO A 924 -10.79 -23.00 -16.63
C PRO A 924 -11.15 -22.93 -18.13
N VAL A 925 -11.31 -21.73 -18.70
CA VAL A 925 -11.56 -21.51 -20.14
C VAL A 925 -10.25 -21.42 -20.96
N THR A 926 -9.15 -20.96 -20.36
CA THR A 926 -7.85 -20.78 -21.07
C THR A 926 -6.73 -21.70 -20.57
N GLY A 927 -6.86 -22.29 -19.37
CA GLY A 927 -5.88 -23.18 -18.77
C GLY A 927 -4.64 -22.45 -18.21
N PRO A 928 -3.52 -23.17 -18.00
CA PRO A 928 -2.25 -22.60 -17.52
C PRO A 928 -1.57 -21.76 -18.62
N GLY A 929 -2.15 -20.59 -18.90
CA GLY A 929 -1.75 -19.71 -19.99
C GLY A 929 -0.47 -18.92 -19.75
N SER A 930 0.05 -18.32 -20.81
CA SER A 930 1.24 -17.47 -20.78
C SER A 930 1.03 -16.08 -20.19
N GLY A 931 -0.24 -15.66 -20.07
CA GLY A 931 -0.65 -14.27 -19.84
C GLY A 931 -1.20 -13.59 -21.09
N GLU A 932 -1.06 -14.22 -22.27
CA GLU A 932 -1.77 -13.84 -23.50
C GLU A 932 -3.29 -13.99 -23.32
N ILE A 933 -4.05 -12.98 -23.74
CA ILE A 933 -5.51 -12.99 -23.70
C ILE A 933 -6.11 -12.47 -25.00
N ASN A 934 -7.12 -13.16 -25.53
CA ASN A 934 -7.65 -12.89 -26.87
C ASN A 934 -8.36 -11.53 -27.02
N LEU A 935 -8.85 -10.92 -25.94
CA LEU A 935 -9.31 -9.53 -25.97
C LEU A 935 -8.15 -8.53 -26.07
N GLY A 936 -6.98 -8.87 -25.51
CA GLY A 936 -5.75 -8.07 -25.65
C GLY A 936 -5.17 -8.11 -27.06
N ASP A 937 -5.13 -9.31 -27.65
CA ASP A 937 -4.86 -9.52 -29.08
C ASP A 937 -5.81 -8.66 -29.94
N LEU A 938 -7.12 -8.71 -29.66
CA LEU A 938 -8.14 -7.94 -30.40
C LEU A 938 -7.95 -6.42 -30.29
N ILE A 939 -7.66 -5.91 -29.08
CA ILE A 939 -7.41 -4.49 -28.84
C ILE A 939 -6.16 -4.04 -29.61
N THR A 940 -5.07 -4.80 -29.55
CA THR A 940 -3.83 -4.43 -30.23
C THR A 940 -3.91 -4.56 -31.75
N ASP A 941 -4.67 -5.52 -32.27
CA ASP A 941 -4.96 -5.62 -33.71
C ASP A 941 -5.86 -4.46 -34.18
N ALA A 942 -6.86 -4.05 -33.39
CA ALA A 942 -7.68 -2.87 -33.67
C ALA A 942 -6.85 -1.57 -33.71
N MET A 943 -5.87 -1.45 -32.81
CA MET A 943 -4.91 -0.34 -32.82
C MET A 943 -4.06 -0.32 -34.10
N VAL A 944 -3.49 -1.46 -34.51
CA VAL A 944 -2.72 -1.58 -35.77
C VAL A 944 -3.61 -1.23 -36.97
N TRP A 945 -4.82 -1.80 -37.05
CA TRP A 945 -5.78 -1.60 -38.13
C TRP A 945 -6.17 -0.13 -38.30
N LYS A 946 -6.56 0.56 -37.22
CA LYS A 946 -7.00 1.96 -37.29
C LYS A 946 -5.87 2.89 -37.70
N VAL A 947 -4.65 2.61 -37.26
CA VAL A 947 -3.46 3.38 -37.63
C VAL A 947 -3.06 3.11 -39.08
N ALA A 948 -3.17 1.86 -39.55
CA ALA A 948 -2.95 1.49 -40.95
C ALA A 948 -3.98 2.06 -41.94
N GLN A 949 -5.17 2.47 -41.49
CA GLN A 949 -6.14 3.19 -42.35
C GLN A 949 -5.70 4.61 -42.73
N ASN A 950 -4.76 5.22 -42.02
CA ASN A 950 -4.34 6.59 -42.27
C ASN A 950 -3.22 6.61 -43.34
N PRO A 951 -3.46 7.11 -44.57
CA PRO A 951 -2.45 7.06 -45.64
C PRO A 951 -1.22 7.91 -45.34
N ALA A 952 -1.36 8.98 -44.53
CA ALA A 952 -0.22 9.76 -44.07
C ALA A 952 0.65 8.95 -43.10
N PHE A 953 0.03 8.14 -42.21
CA PHE A 953 0.78 7.24 -41.34
C PHE A 953 1.49 6.14 -42.13
N GLU A 954 0.81 5.51 -43.09
CA GLU A 954 1.41 4.46 -43.94
C GLU A 954 2.62 5.01 -44.72
N GLN A 955 2.54 6.25 -45.21
CA GLN A 955 3.65 6.92 -45.91
C GLN A 955 4.78 7.38 -44.98
N GLU A 956 4.49 7.87 -43.78
CA GLU A 956 5.49 8.43 -42.85
C GLU A 956 6.22 7.34 -42.03
N PHE A 957 5.53 6.26 -41.67
CA PHE A 957 6.03 5.26 -40.70
C PHE A 957 6.13 3.83 -41.24
N GLY A 958 5.42 3.53 -42.34
CA GLY A 958 5.45 2.22 -43.01
C GLY A 958 4.84 1.06 -42.21
N ALA A 959 4.78 -0.12 -42.83
CA ALA A 959 4.14 -1.32 -42.27
C ALA A 959 4.92 -2.04 -41.14
N ASN A 960 5.95 -1.41 -40.55
CA ASN A 960 6.65 -1.90 -39.35
C ASN A 960 5.91 -1.44 -38.09
N VAL A 961 4.67 -1.90 -37.92
CA VAL A 961 3.77 -1.44 -36.85
C VAL A 961 3.77 -2.43 -35.69
N ILE A 962 4.10 -1.96 -34.50
CA ILE A 962 3.98 -2.71 -33.23
C ILE A 962 2.88 -2.05 -32.42
N ALA A 963 2.00 -2.82 -31.78
CA ALA A 963 1.02 -2.31 -30.81
C ALA A 963 1.13 -3.05 -29.48
N VAL A 964 1.01 -2.30 -28.37
CA VAL A 964 1.08 -2.85 -27.00
C VAL A 964 0.06 -2.18 -26.08
N THR A 965 -0.61 -2.94 -25.22
CA THR A 965 -1.49 -2.39 -24.17
C THR A 965 -1.33 -3.14 -22.86
N ASN A 966 -1.31 -2.43 -21.74
CA ASN A 966 -1.29 -3.02 -20.41
C ASN A 966 -2.62 -3.75 -20.10
N THR A 967 -2.55 -4.89 -19.41
CA THR A 967 -3.75 -5.62 -18.99
C THR A 967 -4.52 -4.91 -17.87
N GLY A 968 -3.88 -4.03 -17.10
CA GLY A 968 -4.57 -3.14 -16.15
C GLY A 968 -5.64 -2.26 -16.81
N GLY A 969 -5.43 -1.89 -18.07
CA GLY A 969 -6.38 -1.16 -18.91
C GLY A 969 -7.61 -1.98 -19.36
N ILE A 970 -7.60 -3.30 -19.22
CA ILE A 970 -8.62 -4.23 -19.72
C ILE A 970 -9.42 -4.80 -18.53
N ARG A 971 -10.62 -4.25 -18.28
CA ARG A 971 -11.27 -4.41 -16.97
C ARG A 971 -12.23 -5.59 -16.82
N VAL A 972 -12.82 -6.13 -17.90
CA VAL A 972 -13.77 -7.26 -17.86
C VAL A 972 -13.59 -8.26 -19.02
N ASN A 973 -14.03 -9.50 -18.82
CA ASN A 973 -14.23 -10.47 -19.90
C ASN A 973 -15.59 -10.19 -20.58
N LEU A 974 -15.72 -10.47 -21.88
CA LEU A 974 -17.00 -10.44 -22.60
C LEU A 974 -17.42 -11.86 -23.04
N PRO A 975 -18.71 -12.23 -22.93
CA PRO A 975 -19.20 -13.52 -23.40
C PRO A 975 -19.24 -13.58 -24.93
N ALA A 976 -19.34 -14.81 -25.48
CA ALA A 976 -19.77 -14.99 -26.86
C ALA A 976 -21.22 -14.50 -27.05
N GLY A 977 -21.55 -14.05 -28.26
CA GLY A 977 -22.86 -13.48 -28.59
C GLY A 977 -22.76 -12.04 -29.12
N GLN A 978 -23.82 -11.26 -28.93
CA GLN A 978 -23.88 -9.86 -29.34
C GLN A 978 -22.98 -8.97 -28.46
N LEU A 979 -22.30 -8.00 -29.09
CA LEU A 979 -21.41 -7.05 -28.46
C LEU A 979 -21.98 -5.62 -28.55
N THR A 980 -22.04 -4.90 -27.44
CA THR A 980 -22.68 -3.58 -27.32
C THR A 980 -21.68 -2.47 -26.98
N ARG A 981 -22.00 -1.20 -27.27
CA ARG A 981 -21.14 -0.05 -26.94
C ARG A 981 -20.86 -0.01 -25.44
N GLY A 982 -21.87 -0.31 -24.63
CA GLY A 982 -21.79 -0.46 -23.19
C GLY A 982 -20.75 -1.48 -22.73
N GLN A 983 -20.73 -2.65 -23.36
CA GLN A 983 -19.70 -3.67 -23.08
C GLN A 983 -18.29 -3.20 -23.47
N ILE A 984 -18.13 -2.60 -24.66
CA ILE A 984 -16.82 -2.08 -25.11
C ILE A 984 -16.28 -1.00 -24.17
N LEU A 985 -17.12 -0.06 -23.73
CA LEU A 985 -16.76 0.96 -22.74
C LEU A 985 -16.44 0.38 -21.35
N THR A 986 -17.10 -0.72 -20.96
CA THR A 986 -16.82 -1.41 -19.68
C THR A 986 -15.48 -2.19 -19.72
N VAL A 987 -15.03 -2.64 -20.90
CA VAL A 987 -13.68 -3.20 -21.08
C VAL A 987 -12.61 -2.11 -20.96
N LEU A 988 -12.85 -0.93 -21.57
CA LEU A 988 -11.90 0.17 -21.72
C LEU A 988 -12.40 1.50 -21.06
N PRO A 989 -12.66 1.53 -19.74
CA PRO A 989 -13.36 2.65 -19.09
C PRO A 989 -12.54 3.93 -18.96
N PHE A 990 -11.22 3.85 -19.09
CA PHE A 990 -10.33 4.98 -18.79
C PHE A 990 -10.52 6.16 -19.75
N GLY A 991 -10.98 5.93 -20.99
CA GLY A 991 -11.13 6.96 -22.02
C GLY A 991 -9.85 7.18 -22.85
N ASN A 992 -8.81 6.41 -22.56
CA ASN A 992 -7.49 6.41 -23.18
C ASN A 992 -7.52 6.55 -24.71
N VAL A 993 -6.64 7.38 -25.26
CA VAL A 993 -6.47 7.52 -26.72
C VAL A 993 -5.34 6.67 -27.29
N VAL A 994 -5.49 6.25 -28.54
CA VAL A 994 -4.45 5.56 -29.32
C VAL A 994 -3.26 6.51 -29.50
N THR A 995 -2.10 6.15 -28.96
CA THR A 995 -0.92 7.01 -28.91
C THR A 995 0.27 6.33 -29.57
N ILE A 996 0.89 7.00 -30.54
CA ILE A 996 2.04 6.50 -31.29
C ILE A 996 3.31 7.12 -30.71
N ILE A 997 4.23 6.26 -30.28
CA ILE A 997 5.54 6.64 -29.74
C ILE A 997 6.66 5.94 -30.52
N GLN A 998 7.85 6.49 -30.45
CA GLN A 998 9.05 5.98 -31.14
C GLN A 998 10.15 5.71 -30.12
N MET A 999 10.74 4.52 -30.17
CA MET A 999 11.77 4.04 -29.24
C MET A 999 12.76 3.10 -29.94
N THR A 1000 13.94 2.88 -29.37
CA THR A 1000 14.89 1.89 -29.91
C THR A 1000 14.51 0.46 -29.50
N GLY A 1001 15.02 -0.54 -30.23
CA GLY A 1001 14.82 -1.96 -29.88
C GLY A 1001 15.31 -2.31 -28.47
N ALA A 1002 16.38 -1.66 -27.99
CA ALA A 1002 16.86 -1.81 -26.62
C ALA A 1002 15.82 -1.32 -25.57
N VAL A 1003 15.16 -0.19 -25.84
CA VAL A 1003 14.10 0.35 -24.97
C VAL A 1003 12.86 -0.54 -25.03
N LEU A 1004 12.47 -1.02 -26.21
CA LEU A 1004 11.39 -1.99 -26.39
C LEU A 1004 11.66 -3.32 -25.67
N ARG A 1005 12.90 -3.84 -25.74
CA ARG A 1005 13.32 -5.04 -25.01
C ARG A 1005 13.24 -4.84 -23.51
N SER A 1006 13.69 -3.70 -23.00
CA SER A 1006 13.59 -3.32 -21.58
C SER A 1006 12.12 -3.17 -21.13
N ALA A 1007 11.25 -2.64 -21.99
CA ALA A 1007 9.81 -2.55 -21.74
C ALA A 1007 9.16 -3.94 -21.62
N ILE A 1008 9.41 -4.85 -22.55
CA ILE A 1008 8.86 -6.22 -22.49
C ILE A 1008 9.43 -6.99 -21.27
N GLU A 1009 10.71 -6.81 -20.93
CA GLU A 1009 11.32 -7.40 -19.73
C GLU A 1009 10.69 -6.87 -18.43
N PHE A 1010 10.45 -5.56 -18.31
CA PHE A 1010 9.71 -4.99 -17.17
C PHE A 1010 8.28 -5.53 -17.12
N SER A 1011 7.62 -5.64 -18.27
CA SER A 1011 6.25 -6.13 -18.38
C SER A 1011 6.06 -7.56 -17.83
N VAL A 1012 7.00 -8.47 -18.11
CA VAL A 1012 7.01 -9.84 -17.54
C VAL A 1012 7.56 -9.90 -16.11
N GLY A 1013 7.99 -8.78 -15.53
CA GLY A 1013 8.68 -8.71 -14.24
C GLY A 1013 7.84 -9.15 -13.04
N LEU A 1014 6.54 -8.83 -13.01
CA LEU A 1014 5.62 -9.22 -11.92
C LEU A 1014 4.87 -10.54 -12.16
N TRP A 1015 5.05 -11.16 -13.33
CA TRP A 1015 4.36 -12.40 -13.70
C TRP A 1015 4.60 -13.50 -12.66
N ASN A 1016 3.53 -14.21 -12.31
CA ASN A 1016 3.53 -15.42 -11.47
C ASN A 1016 2.47 -16.42 -12.00
N PRO A 1017 2.49 -17.72 -11.60
CA PRO A 1017 1.59 -18.77 -12.12
C PRO A 1017 0.09 -18.64 -11.80
N THR A 1018 -0.34 -17.46 -11.33
CA THR A 1018 -1.72 -17.18 -10.90
C THR A 1018 -2.23 -15.91 -11.59
N TYR A 1019 -1.37 -14.89 -11.72
CA TYR A 1019 -1.70 -13.63 -12.37
C TYR A 1019 -0.47 -13.03 -13.08
N ALA A 1020 -0.67 -12.47 -14.27
CA ALA A 1020 0.41 -11.85 -15.04
C ALA A 1020 0.86 -10.46 -14.51
N GLY A 1021 -0.02 -9.76 -13.77
CA GLY A 1021 0.19 -8.39 -13.29
C GLY A 1021 -0.35 -7.31 -14.23
N ASN A 1022 -0.82 -6.17 -13.69
CA ASN A 1022 -1.45 -5.09 -14.48
C ASN A 1022 -0.55 -4.61 -15.65
N GLN A 1023 0.74 -4.41 -15.35
CA GLN A 1023 1.78 -3.99 -16.31
C GLN A 1023 2.11 -5.02 -17.40
N PHE A 1024 1.49 -6.21 -17.39
CA PHE A 1024 1.69 -7.19 -18.45
C PHE A 1024 1.10 -6.67 -19.76
N LEU A 1025 1.88 -6.71 -20.85
CA LEU A 1025 1.54 -6.14 -22.15
C LEU A 1025 0.97 -7.22 -23.07
N GLN A 1026 -0.24 -6.98 -23.55
CA GLN A 1026 -0.81 -7.65 -24.73
C GLN A 1026 -0.27 -6.98 -25.98
N VAL A 1027 -0.10 -7.73 -27.07
CA VAL A 1027 0.76 -7.28 -28.19
C VAL A 1027 0.23 -7.62 -29.59
N SER A 1028 0.54 -6.76 -30.55
CA SER A 1028 0.47 -7.05 -31.99
C SER A 1028 1.75 -6.55 -32.70
N GLY A 1029 2.06 -7.12 -33.86
CA GLY A 1029 3.29 -6.85 -34.62
C GLY A 1029 4.59 -7.43 -34.03
N ILE A 1030 4.59 -7.88 -32.76
CA ILE A 1030 5.70 -8.60 -32.11
C ILE A 1030 5.25 -9.97 -31.58
N LYS A 1031 6.24 -10.83 -31.32
CA LYS A 1031 6.10 -12.01 -30.47
C LYS A 1031 7.28 -12.12 -29.50
N PHE A 1032 7.06 -12.70 -28.32
CA PHE A 1032 8.13 -12.94 -27.36
C PHE A 1032 7.98 -14.24 -26.57
N SER A 1033 9.11 -14.77 -26.10
CA SER A 1033 9.22 -15.95 -25.24
C SER A 1033 9.93 -15.56 -23.95
N PHE A 1034 9.44 -15.98 -22.78
CA PHE A 1034 10.08 -15.70 -21.50
C PHE A 1034 10.08 -16.91 -20.54
N ASP A 1035 11.04 -16.90 -19.62
CA ASP A 1035 11.25 -17.90 -18.58
C ASP A 1035 11.00 -17.27 -17.20
N PRO A 1036 9.85 -17.56 -16.55
CA PRO A 1036 9.50 -16.95 -15.27
C PRO A 1036 10.31 -17.49 -14.08
N THR A 1037 11.09 -18.57 -14.26
CA THR A 1037 12.01 -19.07 -13.23
C THR A 1037 13.22 -18.15 -13.05
N LYS A 1038 13.51 -17.30 -14.06
CA LYS A 1038 14.55 -16.27 -14.00
C LYS A 1038 14.10 -15.05 -13.19
N PRO A 1039 15.05 -14.28 -12.63
CA PRO A 1039 14.76 -13.03 -11.95
C PRO A 1039 14.12 -12.03 -12.92
N ALA A 1040 13.20 -11.20 -12.43
CA ALA A 1040 12.75 -10.02 -13.16
C ALA A 1040 13.96 -9.15 -13.55
N GLY A 1041 13.99 -8.66 -14.79
CA GLY A 1041 15.18 -8.06 -15.40
C GLY A 1041 16.07 -9.06 -16.17
N SER A 1042 15.66 -10.33 -16.30
CA SER A 1042 16.33 -11.37 -17.08
C SER A 1042 15.41 -12.52 -17.52
N ARG A 1043 14.08 -12.32 -17.58
CA ARG A 1043 13.09 -13.34 -17.95
C ARG A 1043 12.96 -13.53 -19.46
N LEU A 1044 13.06 -12.46 -20.24
CA LEU A 1044 12.90 -12.45 -21.69
C LEU A 1044 13.99 -13.28 -22.37
N LEU A 1045 13.59 -14.28 -23.16
CA LEU A 1045 14.50 -15.16 -23.91
C LEU A 1045 14.64 -14.72 -25.37
N GLU A 1046 13.52 -14.35 -25.98
CA GLU A 1046 13.45 -13.98 -27.39
C GLU A 1046 12.38 -12.90 -27.58
N LEU A 1047 12.67 -11.91 -28.42
CA LEU A 1047 11.73 -10.88 -28.87
C LEU A 1047 11.93 -10.71 -30.38
N VAL A 1048 10.88 -10.96 -31.15
CA VAL A 1048 10.85 -10.83 -32.61
C VAL A 1048 9.77 -9.83 -33.03
N ALA A 1049 10.05 -9.02 -34.04
CA ALA A 1049 9.10 -8.12 -34.68
C ALA A 1049 8.79 -8.61 -36.10
N PHE A 1050 7.57 -8.34 -36.57
CA PHE A 1050 7.20 -8.60 -37.95
C PHE A 1050 7.87 -7.58 -38.87
N ASN A 1051 8.60 -8.09 -39.86
CA ASN A 1051 9.21 -7.30 -40.92
C ASN A 1051 8.39 -7.49 -42.21
N PRO A 1052 7.73 -6.45 -42.75
CA PRO A 1052 6.86 -6.55 -43.92
C PRO A 1052 7.63 -6.72 -45.23
N VAL A 1053 8.90 -6.29 -45.29
CA VAL A 1053 9.77 -6.44 -46.47
C VAL A 1053 10.24 -7.89 -46.60
N ALA A 1054 10.63 -8.50 -45.47
CA ALA A 1054 10.96 -9.93 -45.40
C ALA A 1054 9.71 -10.83 -45.39
N ASN A 1055 8.55 -10.29 -44.97
CA ASN A 1055 7.33 -11.03 -44.69
C ASN A 1055 7.58 -12.19 -43.69
N CYS A 1056 8.30 -11.87 -42.61
CA CYS A 1056 8.75 -12.80 -41.57
C CYS A 1056 8.77 -12.12 -40.18
N PHE A 1057 8.74 -12.92 -39.11
CA PHE A 1057 9.19 -12.48 -37.80
C PHE A 1057 10.72 -12.58 -37.69
N THR A 1058 11.38 -11.44 -37.46
CA THR A 1058 12.84 -11.31 -37.29
C THR A 1058 13.18 -10.79 -35.89
N PRO A 1059 14.35 -11.10 -35.31
CA PRO A 1059 14.78 -10.52 -34.03
C PRO A 1059 14.65 -8.99 -34.02
N VAL A 1060 14.22 -8.44 -32.89
CA VAL A 1060 14.36 -7.01 -32.63
C VAL A 1060 15.84 -6.66 -32.56
N ASP A 1061 16.27 -5.69 -33.35
CA ASP A 1061 17.61 -5.10 -33.34
C ASP A 1061 17.64 -3.96 -32.32
N ASP A 1062 18.55 -4.05 -31.35
CA ASP A 1062 18.62 -3.12 -30.22
C ASP A 1062 18.99 -1.68 -30.64
N ALA A 1063 19.68 -1.51 -31.77
CA ALA A 1063 20.04 -0.22 -32.33
C ALA A 1063 19.00 0.35 -33.31
N ALA A 1064 18.09 -0.49 -33.82
CA ALA A 1064 17.02 -0.04 -34.71
C ALA A 1064 15.93 0.72 -33.95
N THR A 1065 15.24 1.62 -34.66
CA THR A 1065 14.13 2.42 -34.12
C THR A 1065 12.78 1.84 -34.56
N TYR A 1066 11.86 1.67 -33.62
CA TYR A 1066 10.54 1.11 -33.82
C TYR A 1066 9.44 2.11 -33.46
N ASN A 1067 8.36 2.10 -34.24
CA ASN A 1067 7.14 2.85 -33.97
C ASN A 1067 6.17 1.91 -33.22
N VAL A 1068 5.82 2.29 -31.99
CA VAL A 1068 5.01 1.51 -31.08
C VAL A 1068 3.72 2.28 -30.79
N ILE A 1069 2.59 1.68 -31.14
CA ILE A 1069 1.27 2.16 -30.74
C ILE A 1069 1.00 1.66 -29.33
N SER A 1070 0.54 2.54 -28.44
CA SER A 1070 0.07 2.18 -27.11
C SER A 1070 -1.18 2.96 -26.72
N ASN A 1071 -1.71 2.70 -25.53
CA ASN A 1071 -2.62 3.65 -24.89
C ASN A 1071 -1.79 4.82 -24.31
N ASP A 1072 -2.37 6.02 -24.28
CA ASP A 1072 -1.79 7.24 -23.70
C ASP A 1072 -1.25 7.07 -22.27
N PHE A 1073 -1.98 6.40 -21.39
CA PHE A 1073 -1.57 6.11 -20.00
C PHE A 1073 -0.23 5.34 -19.94
N THR A 1074 -0.15 4.18 -20.61
CA THR A 1074 1.08 3.37 -20.68
C THR A 1074 2.17 4.14 -21.41
N ALA A 1075 1.83 4.85 -22.49
CA ALA A 1075 2.75 5.72 -23.20
C ALA A 1075 3.32 6.84 -22.31
N ALA A 1076 2.58 7.37 -21.34
CA ALA A 1076 3.05 8.38 -20.39
C ALA A 1076 3.96 7.80 -19.28
N GLY A 1077 4.02 6.47 -19.15
CA GLY A 1077 4.74 5.78 -18.08
C GLY A 1077 3.86 5.32 -16.91
N GLY A 1078 2.55 5.27 -17.10
CA GLY A 1078 1.62 4.58 -16.19
C GLY A 1078 1.97 3.09 -16.04
N ASP A 1079 1.45 2.43 -15.00
CA ASP A 1079 1.88 1.09 -14.55
C ASP A 1079 3.41 1.00 -14.28
N GLY A 1080 4.07 2.13 -14.03
CA GLY A 1080 5.51 2.22 -13.72
C GLY A 1080 6.44 2.13 -14.92
N PHE A 1081 5.93 2.23 -16.15
CA PHE A 1081 6.68 2.09 -17.41
C PHE A 1081 7.64 3.26 -17.71
N ALA A 1082 8.72 3.38 -16.94
CA ALA A 1082 9.76 4.40 -17.13
C ALA A 1082 10.37 4.41 -18.55
N GLN A 1083 10.43 3.25 -19.21
CA GLN A 1083 10.86 3.09 -20.61
C GLN A 1083 9.97 3.88 -21.59
N PHE A 1084 8.66 3.94 -21.33
CA PHE A 1084 7.70 4.69 -22.15
C PHE A 1084 7.68 6.17 -21.73
N GLY A 1085 7.93 6.48 -20.46
CA GLY A 1085 7.93 7.86 -19.96
C GLY A 1085 8.97 8.76 -20.62
N SER A 1086 10.27 8.50 -20.39
CA SER A 1086 11.37 9.43 -20.72
C SER A 1086 12.28 8.99 -21.88
N SER A 1087 12.21 7.72 -22.32
CA SER A 1087 13.10 7.16 -23.36
C SER A 1087 12.48 7.09 -24.75
N LYS A 1088 11.40 7.84 -24.98
CA LYS A 1088 10.64 7.88 -26.25
C LYS A 1088 10.73 9.24 -26.95
N LYS A 1089 10.33 9.26 -28.23
CA LYS A 1089 9.74 10.43 -28.88
C LYS A 1089 8.23 10.20 -29.03
N LEU A 1090 7.39 11.15 -28.63
CA LEU A 1090 5.96 11.13 -28.97
C LEU A 1090 5.82 11.51 -30.46
N LEU A 1091 5.03 10.76 -31.23
CA LEU A 1091 4.77 11.04 -32.64
C LEU A 1091 3.37 11.62 -32.83
N ALA A 1092 2.34 10.95 -32.31
CA ALA A 1092 0.95 11.39 -32.44
C ALA A 1092 0.05 10.83 -31.33
N THR A 1093 -1.06 11.54 -31.06
CA THR A 1093 -2.21 11.08 -30.29
C THR A 1093 -3.43 11.08 -31.20
N GLY A 1094 -4.17 9.96 -31.24
CA GLY A 1094 -5.27 9.71 -32.15
C GLY A 1094 -6.64 9.60 -31.46
N PRO A 1095 -7.58 8.81 -32.01
CA PRO A 1095 -8.92 8.63 -31.44
C PRO A 1095 -8.91 7.80 -30.14
N VAL A 1096 -10.03 7.85 -29.43
CA VAL A 1096 -10.30 7.07 -28.20
C VAL A 1096 -10.25 5.57 -28.52
N LEU A 1097 -9.45 4.82 -27.73
CA LEU A 1097 -9.21 3.38 -27.94
C LEU A 1097 -10.51 2.56 -27.87
N ALA A 1098 -11.47 2.98 -27.03
CA ALA A 1098 -12.78 2.34 -26.92
C ALA A 1098 -13.68 2.56 -28.15
N ASP A 1099 -13.50 3.63 -28.94
CA ASP A 1099 -14.18 3.78 -30.24
C ASP A 1099 -13.47 2.96 -31.30
N VAL A 1100 -12.13 2.94 -31.29
CA VAL A 1100 -11.32 2.11 -32.21
C VAL A 1100 -11.66 0.62 -32.11
N LEU A 1101 -11.80 0.08 -30.89
CA LEU A 1101 -12.24 -1.29 -30.69
C LEU A 1101 -13.69 -1.50 -31.18
N ALA A 1102 -14.58 -0.52 -31.01
CA ALA A 1102 -15.96 -0.62 -31.48
C ALA A 1102 -16.05 -0.65 -33.01
N GLU A 1103 -15.35 0.27 -33.70
CA GLU A 1103 -15.29 0.29 -35.17
C GLU A 1103 -14.69 -1.01 -35.74
N TYR A 1104 -13.66 -1.57 -35.08
CA TYR A 1104 -13.08 -2.85 -35.47
C TYR A 1104 -14.07 -4.00 -35.30
N VAL A 1105 -14.72 -4.11 -34.13
CA VAL A 1105 -15.76 -5.13 -33.89
C VAL A 1105 -16.90 -5.02 -34.91
N GLN A 1106 -17.32 -3.79 -35.26
CA GLN A 1106 -18.35 -3.55 -36.27
C GLN A 1106 -17.90 -3.97 -37.69
N THR A 1107 -16.63 -3.77 -38.03
CA THR A 1107 -16.08 -4.09 -39.37
C THR A 1107 -15.76 -5.58 -39.53
N PHE A 1108 -15.40 -6.29 -38.46
CA PHE A 1108 -14.94 -7.69 -38.47
C PHE A 1108 -15.97 -8.67 -37.84
N SER A 1109 -17.22 -8.24 -37.64
CA SER A 1109 -18.26 -9.07 -37.01
C SER A 1109 -18.66 -10.27 -37.89
N PRO A 1110 -18.74 -11.52 -37.37
CA PRO A 1110 -18.50 -11.92 -35.99
C PRO A 1110 -17.01 -12.16 -35.68
N ILE A 1111 -16.52 -11.56 -34.60
CA ILE A 1111 -15.16 -11.78 -34.09
C ILE A 1111 -14.98 -13.24 -33.67
N ASN A 1112 -13.89 -13.89 -34.13
CA ASN A 1112 -13.58 -15.31 -33.88
C ASN A 1112 -12.18 -15.52 -33.26
N ILE A 1113 -11.60 -14.47 -32.67
CA ILE A 1113 -10.18 -14.43 -32.27
C ILE A 1113 -9.85 -15.33 -31.07
N THR A 1114 -8.81 -16.14 -31.21
CA THR A 1114 -8.21 -16.97 -30.17
C THR A 1114 -6.73 -16.59 -30.00
N THR A 1115 -6.13 -16.93 -28.85
CA THR A 1115 -4.73 -16.60 -28.55
C THR A 1115 -3.77 -17.24 -29.57
N GLY A 1116 -3.00 -16.41 -30.28
CA GLY A 1116 -2.17 -16.79 -31.42
C GLY A 1116 -0.73 -17.24 -31.11
N MET A 1117 -0.42 -17.55 -29.85
CA MET A 1117 0.94 -17.77 -29.35
C MET A 1117 1.85 -16.58 -29.71
N ARG A 1118 1.41 -15.36 -29.38
CA ARG A 1118 2.21 -14.13 -29.43
C ARG A 1118 3.18 -14.07 -28.26
N ILE A 1119 2.78 -14.62 -27.12
CA ILE A 1119 3.49 -14.57 -25.84
C ILE A 1119 3.62 -16.01 -25.33
N ASN A 1120 4.85 -16.51 -25.22
CA ASN A 1120 5.12 -17.89 -24.81
C ASN A 1120 5.87 -17.95 -23.48
N VAL A 1121 5.28 -18.65 -22.50
CA VAL A 1121 5.96 -19.02 -21.25
C VAL A 1121 6.66 -20.36 -21.45
N ILE A 1122 7.97 -20.37 -21.22
CA ILE A 1122 8.80 -21.57 -21.28
C ILE A 1122 8.81 -22.26 -19.92
N THR A 1123 8.59 -23.57 -19.94
CA THR A 1123 8.52 -24.42 -18.74
C THR A 1123 9.23 -25.75 -18.99
N ALA A 1124 9.38 -26.57 -17.96
CA ALA A 1124 9.89 -27.94 -18.11
C ALA A 1124 9.02 -28.84 -19.02
N SER A 1125 7.74 -28.48 -19.22
CA SER A 1125 6.80 -29.18 -20.13
C SER A 1125 6.61 -28.49 -21.48
N ASN A 1126 7.05 -27.23 -21.64
CA ASN A 1126 7.00 -26.46 -22.88
C ASN A 1126 8.41 -25.92 -23.22
N PRO A 1127 9.25 -26.70 -23.93
CA PRO A 1127 10.63 -26.32 -24.23
C PRO A 1127 10.71 -25.16 -25.22
N PHE A 1128 11.74 -24.32 -25.10
CA PHE A 1128 11.92 -23.16 -25.97
C PHE A 1128 12.11 -23.56 -27.45
N VAL A 1129 11.18 -23.10 -28.28
CA VAL A 1129 11.27 -23.11 -29.74
C VAL A 1129 11.32 -21.65 -30.21
N SER A 1130 12.29 -21.32 -31.08
CA SER A 1130 12.45 -19.95 -31.61
C SER A 1130 11.27 -19.57 -32.51
N GLN A 1131 10.69 -18.40 -32.28
CA GLN A 1131 9.50 -17.89 -32.95
C GLN A 1131 9.76 -17.29 -34.35
N LYS A 1132 10.97 -17.49 -34.89
CA LYS A 1132 11.42 -17.03 -36.22
C LYS A 1132 10.64 -17.76 -37.33
N THR A 1133 9.46 -17.25 -37.64
CA THR A 1133 8.60 -17.78 -38.69
C THR A 1133 8.72 -16.96 -39.98
N CYS A 1134 9.16 -17.62 -41.04
CA CYS A 1134 9.15 -17.12 -42.42
C CYS A 1134 8.24 -18.02 -43.26
N ALA A 1135 7.07 -17.53 -43.67
CA ALA A 1135 6.13 -18.31 -44.47
C ALA A 1135 6.04 -17.80 -45.91
N ARG A 1136 6.31 -18.70 -46.87
CA ARG A 1136 6.32 -18.47 -48.34
C ARG A 1136 4.95 -18.02 -48.94
N LYS A 1137 3.94 -17.79 -48.09
CA LYS A 1137 2.56 -17.36 -48.43
C LYS A 1137 1.94 -16.37 -47.42
N MET A 1138 2.70 -15.73 -46.52
CA MET A 1138 2.11 -14.94 -45.40
C MET A 1138 1.44 -13.59 -45.74
N ARG A 1139 1.12 -13.32 -47.02
CA ARG A 1139 0.49 -12.08 -47.57
C ARG A 1139 -0.93 -11.74 -47.03
N ARG A 1140 -1.34 -12.29 -45.88
CA ARG A 1140 -2.68 -12.10 -45.28
C ARG A 1140 -2.68 -11.84 -43.77
N PHE A 1141 -1.56 -12.05 -43.06
CA PHE A 1141 -1.56 -12.11 -41.58
C PHE A 1141 -1.69 -10.75 -40.85
N LEU A 1142 -1.62 -9.61 -41.55
CA LEU A 1142 -1.90 -8.28 -40.99
C LEU A 1142 -3.28 -7.71 -41.38
N PHE A 1143 -4.00 -8.36 -42.30
CA PHE A 1143 -5.21 -7.81 -42.93
C PHE A 1143 -6.24 -8.91 -43.27
N GLN A 1144 -6.60 -9.77 -42.32
CA GLN A 1144 -7.78 -10.64 -42.45
C GLN A 1144 -8.99 -10.11 -41.67
N ALA A 1145 -9.62 -9.08 -42.25
CA ALA A 1145 -11.07 -9.13 -42.39
C ALA A 1145 -11.35 -10.03 -43.60
N ASN A 1146 -11.78 -11.27 -43.37
CA ASN A 1146 -12.34 -12.30 -44.29
C ASN A 1146 -12.04 -13.70 -43.71
#